data_AF-A0A358EID9-F1
#
_entry.id   AF-A0A358EID9-F1
#
_cell.length_a   1.000
_cell.length_b   1.000
_cell.length_c   1.000
_cell.angle_alpha   90.00
_cell.angle_beta   90.00
_cell.angle_gamma   90.00
#
_symmetry.space_group_name_H-M   'P 1'
#
loop_
_entity.id
_entity.type
_entity.pdbx_description
1 polymer ?
#
loop_
_entity_poly.entity_id
_entity_poly.type
_entity_poly.pdbx_seq_one_letter_code
_entity_poly.pdbx_strand_id
1 'polypeptide(L)'
;MRIIVHVLALFVFCGGVIADERTSKFLKQHCTRCHGNEKQKADRRFDTLPAQIKSLEDLERYQEIVDQLNLGSMPPENETQPTAAESARIIARITEQLATARAELSGSGGHSVLRRLNAWEYRQTIGDLLGINVDVWNPSEEFPEEVKVHGFDNNGAGLVTSGRLMDHYFVAAEEAIGRATQFGVRPVLRKYEQQTPFYFKGSESKGLPKLFQVDRFRFVPETPYTDLYGRHYRGGHIGFLPLFRQGGVVHSGIYTIRVRAAAIGRTHDYGKALGDFRNGDPLVMEIAAVDRRGSVESSGNVSKMTSLARIELTNEEPQWFEWKVYIEAGYEPEVRFRNGPLAAKRMVRVLTTQAAEKPEFKPFVGMKAGTEKAHGVLKAYQGPRLRIWEINVEGPHVEAWPTVGHRALYGNLTPDELNAESIARQLEVFAKKAFRRTPLKGELAPIQRLVASKLDEGVEPLHVLQLGCQAILCSPGFLYLNLGEGELNEVALASRLSYFLWSSAPDETLLKLATAGKLRSGLSAQVKRMLAHPKSDRFITHFVRRWLDLDNIGAMPPSQDFLVYYRDNLETAMRNETEMFFRHVLKYNLPLREFLEADYSFLNRELALHYGIKGVQGNDLQRVSLQGNTRGGLLGQGALLTASANGVDTSPVVRGIYVLEKLLGYTPPPPPPDVPAIEPDIRGAKTIREQLVKHREIATCAECHRKIDPLGFALENYDAIGGWRGEYGRNLPIDASGKLPDGKIFKTPAEFRQLMIERHIQFTRNLTEKLLTYAVGRELAALDRPHIDSIVREMKKDNKGLSDLIEAVVLSEVFLKN
;
A
#
# COMPACT_ATOMS: atom_id res chain seq x y z
N MET A 1 45.70 33.50 78.76
CA MET A 1 45.30 32.62 79.88
C MET A 1 44.02 31.91 79.47
N ARG A 2 43.98 30.57 79.57
CA ARG A 2 42.86 29.64 79.25
C ARG A 2 42.63 29.30 77.77
N ILE A 3 42.31 28.06 77.36
CA ILE A 3 42.39 26.69 77.92
C ILE A 3 42.29 25.76 76.68
N ILE A 4 42.95 24.61 76.76
CA ILE A 4 43.02 23.48 75.81
C ILE A 4 41.73 22.65 75.78
N VAL A 5 41.28 22.15 74.61
CA VAL A 5 40.62 20.83 74.38
C VAL A 5 40.83 20.45 72.89
N HIS A 6 41.79 19.60 72.53
CA HIS A 6 41.69 18.16 72.21
C HIS A 6 40.69 17.72 71.12
N VAL A 7 41.28 17.12 70.08
CA VAL A 7 40.72 16.53 68.86
C VAL A 7 39.95 15.24 69.18
N LEU A 8 38.73 15.11 68.67
CA LEU A 8 38.04 13.83 68.52
C LEU A 8 37.65 13.66 67.04
N ALA A 9 38.25 12.67 66.39
CA ALA A 9 37.88 12.26 65.04
C ALA A 9 36.57 11.47 65.08
N LEU A 10 35.53 11.96 64.41
CA LEU A 10 34.33 11.17 64.06
C LEU A 10 34.37 10.87 62.57
N PHE A 11 34.48 9.58 62.26
CA PHE A 11 34.26 9.03 60.92
C PHE A 11 32.87 9.43 60.42
N VAL A 12 32.81 10.23 59.37
CA VAL A 12 31.61 10.40 58.56
C VAL A 12 31.48 9.14 57.70
N PHE A 13 30.57 8.24 58.08
CA PHE A 13 30.11 7.18 57.19
C PHE A 13 29.40 7.84 56.00
N CYS A 14 30.07 7.86 54.85
CA CYS A 14 29.40 8.03 53.57
C CYS A 14 28.35 6.94 53.43
N GLY A 15 27.07 7.32 53.48
CA GLY A 15 25.96 6.48 53.04
C GLY A 15 26.05 6.25 51.53
N GLY A 16 26.94 5.35 51.12
CA GLY A 16 26.88 4.74 49.81
C GLY A 16 25.52 4.08 49.68
N VAL A 17 24.73 4.57 48.72
CA VAL A 17 23.53 3.91 48.21
C VAL A 17 23.84 2.41 48.07
N ILE A 18 23.06 1.56 48.74
CA ILE A 18 23.07 0.10 48.53
C ILE A 18 22.63 -0.12 47.08
N ALA A 19 23.60 -0.13 46.17
CA ALA A 19 23.40 -0.13 44.72
C ALA A 19 23.13 -1.55 44.19
N ASP A 20 22.06 -1.68 43.39
CA ASP A 20 21.75 -2.71 42.36
C ASP A 20 21.84 -4.24 42.63
N GLU A 21 22.30 -4.73 43.78
CA GLU A 21 22.55 -6.16 44.01
C GLU A 21 21.33 -7.09 43.78
N ARG A 22 20.10 -6.59 43.96
CA ARG A 22 18.86 -7.36 43.76
C ARG A 22 18.52 -7.62 42.30
N THR A 23 18.80 -6.68 41.39
CA THR A 23 18.56 -6.86 39.94
C THR A 23 19.50 -7.91 39.40
N SER A 24 20.79 -7.73 39.69
CA SER A 24 21.84 -8.70 39.38
C SER A 24 21.54 -10.09 39.94
N LYS A 25 21.02 -10.19 41.17
CA LYS A 25 20.64 -11.48 41.78
C LYS A 25 19.49 -12.15 41.03
N PHE A 26 18.44 -11.40 40.67
CA PHE A 26 17.32 -11.93 39.90
C PHE A 26 17.77 -12.46 38.54
N LEU A 27 18.56 -11.68 37.80
CA LEU A 27 19.09 -12.09 36.50
C LEU A 27 19.95 -13.34 36.62
N LYS A 28 20.80 -13.43 37.65
CA LYS A 28 21.61 -14.64 37.92
C LYS A 28 20.76 -15.88 38.22
N GLN A 29 19.64 -15.70 38.91
CA GLN A 29 18.77 -16.80 39.30
C GLN A 29 17.89 -17.31 38.15
N HIS A 30 17.38 -16.40 37.32
CA HIS A 30 16.32 -16.71 36.34
C HIS A 30 16.73 -16.54 34.88
N CYS A 31 17.82 -15.82 34.57
CA CYS A 31 18.15 -15.43 33.19
C CYS A 31 19.53 -15.93 32.72
N THR A 32 20.58 -15.90 33.56
CA THR A 32 21.96 -16.20 33.13
C THR A 32 22.20 -17.66 32.74
N ARG A 33 21.32 -18.60 33.13
CA ARG A 33 21.42 -19.99 32.67
C ARG A 33 21.28 -20.11 31.15
N CYS A 34 20.46 -19.24 30.56
CA CYS A 34 20.18 -19.21 29.12
C CYS A 34 20.83 -18.02 28.40
N HIS A 35 21.23 -16.99 29.15
CA HIS A 35 21.85 -15.75 28.65
C HIS A 35 23.13 -15.45 29.45
N GLY A 36 24.01 -16.44 29.59
CA GLY A 36 25.29 -16.33 30.29
C GLY A 36 26.45 -16.71 29.39
N ASN A 37 27.67 -16.81 29.93
CA ASN A 37 28.85 -17.18 29.15
C ASN A 37 28.70 -18.50 28.38
N GLU A 38 28.07 -19.52 28.98
CA GLU A 38 27.93 -20.87 28.40
C GLU A 38 26.80 -20.97 27.35
N LYS A 39 25.73 -20.18 27.50
CA LYS A 39 24.56 -20.19 26.61
C LYS A 39 24.10 -18.77 26.37
N GLN A 40 24.02 -18.40 25.10
CA GLN A 40 23.73 -17.02 24.67
C GLN A 40 22.49 -17.03 23.77
N LYS A 41 21.35 -17.46 24.32
CA LYS A 41 20.11 -17.52 23.52
C LYS A 41 19.77 -16.13 22.98
N ALA A 42 19.36 -16.07 21.70
CA ALA A 42 19.07 -14.83 20.97
C ALA A 42 20.22 -13.81 20.96
N ASP A 43 21.47 -14.28 20.99
CA ASP A 43 22.68 -13.44 21.03
C ASP A 43 22.67 -12.42 22.18
N ARG A 44 22.12 -12.83 23.33
CA ARG A 44 22.07 -12.01 24.54
C ARG A 44 22.93 -12.62 25.65
N ARG A 45 23.75 -11.77 26.28
CA ARG A 45 24.51 -12.07 27.50
C ARG A 45 24.12 -11.13 28.62
N PHE A 46 23.54 -11.65 29.70
CA PHE A 46 23.13 -10.88 30.88
C PHE A 46 24.10 -11.00 32.04
N ASP A 47 25.07 -11.93 31.99
CA ASP A 47 26.17 -12.03 32.93
C ASP A 47 27.17 -10.85 32.83
N THR A 48 27.22 -10.19 31.67
CA THR A 48 28.01 -8.97 31.44
C THR A 48 27.17 -7.71 31.36
N LEU A 49 25.89 -7.77 31.73
CA LEU A 49 25.04 -6.58 31.78
C LEU A 49 25.47 -5.72 33.00
N PRO A 50 25.82 -4.44 32.80
CA PRO A 50 26.31 -3.62 33.90
C PRO A 50 25.17 -3.35 34.89
N ALA A 51 25.51 -3.32 36.19
CA ALA A 51 24.57 -3.03 37.28
C ALA A 51 23.94 -1.61 37.21
N GLN A 52 24.54 -0.72 36.43
CA GLN A 52 24.05 0.63 36.18
C GLN A 52 23.93 0.81 34.67
N ILE A 53 22.81 1.38 34.23
CA ILE A 53 22.57 1.72 32.84
C ILE A 53 23.34 3.00 32.53
N LYS A 54 24.40 2.92 31.73
CA LYS A 54 25.27 4.06 31.41
C LYS A 54 25.31 4.40 29.92
N SER A 55 24.68 3.59 29.09
CA SER A 55 24.62 3.76 27.64
C SER A 55 23.22 3.48 27.11
N LEU A 56 22.93 3.95 25.89
CA LEU A 56 21.67 3.62 25.20
C LEU A 56 21.55 2.10 24.94
N GLU A 57 22.66 1.42 24.69
CA GLU A 57 22.68 -0.05 24.50
C GLU A 57 22.28 -0.78 25.79
N ASP A 58 22.80 -0.36 26.95
CA ASP A 58 22.40 -0.93 28.24
C ASP A 58 20.90 -0.72 28.47
N LEU A 59 20.40 0.47 28.13
CA LEU A 59 19.01 0.86 28.31
C LEU A 59 18.09 -0.03 27.47
N GLU A 60 18.45 -0.30 26.21
CA GLU A 60 17.73 -1.22 25.33
C GLU A 60 17.71 -2.63 25.90
N ARG A 61 18.86 -3.16 26.33
CA ARG A 61 18.98 -4.52 26.87
C ARG A 61 18.17 -4.71 28.15
N TYR A 62 18.21 -3.76 29.09
CA TYR A 62 17.38 -3.79 30.30
C TYR A 62 15.88 -3.66 29.97
N GLN A 63 15.55 -2.89 28.93
CA GLN A 63 14.17 -2.74 28.48
C GLN A 63 13.61 -4.03 27.88
N GLU A 64 14.38 -4.73 27.06
CA GLU A 64 14.00 -6.03 26.49
C GLU A 64 13.69 -7.06 27.58
N ILE A 65 14.48 -7.07 28.67
CA ILE A 65 14.24 -7.95 29.83
C ILE A 65 12.86 -7.67 30.44
N VAL A 66 12.56 -6.40 30.73
CA VAL A 66 11.25 -6.01 31.29
C VAL A 66 10.11 -6.41 30.36
N ASP A 67 10.31 -6.31 29.05
CA ASP A 67 9.27 -6.61 28.07
C ASP A 67 8.97 -8.11 28.01
N GLN A 68 10.01 -8.97 28.01
CA GLN A 68 9.82 -10.41 28.07
C GLN A 68 9.18 -10.87 29.39
N LEU A 69 9.50 -10.21 30.51
CA LEU A 69 8.88 -10.48 31.81
C LEU A 69 7.40 -10.08 31.84
N ASN A 70 7.04 -8.91 31.30
CA ASN A 70 5.66 -8.45 31.20
C ASN A 70 4.81 -9.37 30.30
N LEU A 71 5.41 -9.93 29.25
CA LEU A 71 4.76 -10.90 28.37
C LEU A 71 4.64 -12.31 28.98
N GLY A 72 5.20 -12.54 30.18
CA GLY A 72 5.27 -13.87 30.79
C GLY A 72 6.04 -14.88 29.95
N SER A 73 6.84 -14.41 28.99
CA SER A 73 7.53 -15.25 28.02
C SER A 73 8.91 -15.72 28.50
N MET A 74 9.44 -15.08 29.55
CA MET A 74 10.69 -15.43 30.20
C MET A 74 10.51 -15.45 31.72
N PRO A 75 11.10 -16.43 32.43
CA PRO A 75 11.79 -17.60 31.91
C PRO A 75 10.86 -18.57 31.15
N PRO A 76 11.35 -19.43 30.24
CA PRO A 76 10.51 -20.40 29.53
C PRO A 76 9.94 -21.49 30.47
N GLU A 77 8.85 -22.17 30.08
CA GLU A 77 8.09 -23.11 30.94
C GLU A 77 8.95 -24.23 31.58
N ASN A 78 10.06 -24.61 30.95
CA ASN A 78 10.99 -25.64 31.42
C ASN A 78 12.08 -25.12 32.37
N GLU A 79 11.97 -23.86 32.80
CA GLU A 79 12.87 -23.19 33.73
C GLU A 79 12.18 -22.87 35.05
N THR A 80 12.99 -22.57 36.07
CA THR A 80 12.51 -22.07 37.36
C THR A 80 11.79 -20.74 37.18
N GLN A 81 10.47 -20.77 37.31
CA GLN A 81 9.62 -19.59 37.21
C GLN A 81 9.70 -18.73 38.47
N PRO A 82 9.85 -17.40 38.34
CA PRO A 82 9.65 -16.48 39.45
C PRO A 82 8.17 -16.47 39.87
N THR A 83 7.89 -16.19 41.14
CA THR A 83 6.51 -15.96 41.58
C THR A 83 5.97 -14.67 40.97
N ALA A 84 4.65 -14.55 40.81
CA ALA A 84 4.02 -13.33 40.28
C ALA A 84 4.43 -12.07 41.09
N ALA A 85 4.59 -12.20 42.41
CA ALA A 85 5.04 -11.13 43.29
C ALA A 85 6.53 -10.77 43.11
N GLU A 86 7.39 -11.74 42.78
CA GLU A 86 8.80 -11.47 42.44
C GLU A 86 8.93 -10.79 41.08
N SER A 87 8.20 -11.27 40.07
CA SER A 87 8.16 -10.64 38.74
C SER A 87 7.66 -9.20 38.81
N ALA A 88 6.55 -8.93 39.52
CA ALA A 88 6.04 -7.58 39.67
C ALA A 88 7.05 -6.64 40.36
N ARG A 89 7.74 -7.13 41.39
CA ARG A 89 8.77 -6.35 42.12
C ARG A 89 9.99 -6.04 41.26
N ILE A 90 10.48 -7.02 40.49
CA ILE A 90 11.66 -6.80 39.65
C ILE A 90 11.34 -5.90 38.46
N ILE A 91 10.17 -6.08 37.83
CA ILE A 91 9.69 -5.22 36.73
C ILE A 91 9.61 -3.77 37.20
N ALA A 92 8.99 -3.53 38.36
CA ALA A 92 8.88 -2.17 38.91
C ALA A 92 10.25 -1.53 39.14
N ARG A 93 11.22 -2.29 39.68
CA ARG A 93 12.56 -1.78 39.96
C ARG A 93 13.38 -1.49 38.71
N ILE A 94 13.43 -2.42 37.75
CA ILE A 94 14.15 -2.17 36.49
C ILE A 94 13.50 -1.00 35.73
N THR A 95 12.17 -0.86 35.79
CA THR A 95 11.46 0.28 35.20
C THR A 95 11.88 1.61 35.83
N GLU A 96 12.09 1.67 37.15
CA GLU A 96 12.63 2.84 37.85
C GLU A 96 14.07 3.17 37.39
N GLN A 97 14.92 2.15 37.27
CA GLN A 97 16.30 2.31 36.77
C GLN A 97 16.34 2.85 35.34
N LEU A 98 15.48 2.32 34.47
CA LEU A 98 15.33 2.79 33.09
C LEU A 98 14.85 4.24 33.03
N ALA A 99 13.93 4.65 33.92
CA ALA A 99 13.47 6.03 33.98
C ALA A 99 14.59 7.00 34.37
N THR A 100 15.39 6.67 35.38
CA THR A 100 16.55 7.47 35.79
C THR A 100 17.59 7.57 34.68
N ALA A 101 17.96 6.43 34.07
CA ALA A 101 18.97 6.41 33.02
C ALA A 101 18.55 7.18 31.77
N ARG A 102 17.27 7.15 31.39
CA ARG A 102 16.72 7.98 30.30
C ARG A 102 16.92 9.47 30.56
N ALA A 103 16.68 9.93 31.79
CA ALA A 103 16.86 11.33 32.14
C ALA A 103 18.32 11.75 31.96
N GLU A 104 19.27 10.91 32.38
CA GLU A 104 20.71 11.15 32.28
C GLU A 104 21.23 11.08 30.83
N LEU A 105 20.68 10.18 29.99
CA LEU A 105 21.12 9.94 28.60
C LEU A 105 20.43 10.82 27.55
N SER A 106 19.43 11.61 27.94
CA SER A 106 18.63 12.44 27.03
C SER A 106 19.42 13.50 26.25
N GLY A 107 20.65 13.83 26.66
CA GLY A 107 21.50 14.85 26.02
C GLY A 107 22.38 14.37 24.85
N SER A 108 22.45 13.06 24.55
CA SER A 108 23.48 12.50 23.66
C SER A 108 22.98 11.65 22.48
N GLY A 109 21.68 11.57 22.23
CA GLY A 109 21.10 10.43 21.49
C GLY A 109 20.41 10.65 20.13
N GLY A 110 20.29 11.87 19.61
CA GLY A 110 19.56 12.12 18.36
C GLY A 110 20.48 12.51 17.22
N HIS A 111 20.82 11.59 16.32
CA HIS A 111 21.43 11.97 15.04
C HIS A 111 20.33 12.43 14.08
N SER A 112 20.39 13.70 13.67
CA SER A 112 19.53 14.23 12.62
C SER A 112 19.93 13.59 11.28
N VAL A 113 19.02 12.84 10.66
CA VAL A 113 19.24 12.26 9.33
C VAL A 113 18.49 13.10 8.31
N LEU A 114 19.18 13.54 7.26
CA LEU A 114 18.54 14.21 6.13
C LEU A 114 17.56 13.25 5.45
N ARG A 115 16.26 13.58 5.47
CA ARG A 115 15.22 12.77 4.84
C ARG A 115 14.82 13.36 3.51
N ARG A 116 15.07 12.62 2.42
CA ARG A 116 14.48 12.94 1.10
C ARG A 116 13.04 12.46 1.00
N LEU A 117 12.34 12.95 -0.03
CA LEU A 117 11.07 12.38 -0.46
C LEU A 117 11.32 10.98 -1.01
N ASN A 118 10.49 10.01 -0.57
CA ASN A 118 10.46 8.71 -1.22
C ASN A 118 9.68 8.79 -2.56
N ALA A 119 9.66 7.70 -3.34
CA ALA A 119 8.96 7.65 -4.62
C ALA A 119 7.47 8.07 -4.53
N TRP A 120 6.75 7.59 -3.50
CA TRP A 120 5.34 7.94 -3.28
C TRP A 120 5.15 9.43 -3.01
N GLU A 121 5.94 10.00 -2.10
CA GLU A 121 5.89 11.41 -1.73
C GLU A 121 6.31 12.33 -2.89
N TYR A 122 7.33 11.94 -3.66
CA TYR A 122 7.74 12.66 -4.87
C TYR A 122 6.60 12.72 -5.90
N ARG A 123 5.98 11.57 -6.19
CA ARG A 123 4.82 11.48 -7.08
C ARG A 123 3.71 12.43 -6.66
N GLN A 124 3.28 12.37 -5.41
CA GLN A 124 2.16 13.19 -4.93
C GLN A 124 2.54 14.69 -4.88
N THR A 125 3.80 15.01 -4.56
CA THR A 125 4.31 16.38 -4.55
C THR A 125 4.32 16.99 -5.95
N ILE A 126 4.80 16.25 -6.96
CA ILE A 126 4.77 16.70 -8.36
C ILE A 126 3.32 16.89 -8.84
N GLY A 127 2.45 15.93 -8.55
CA GLY A 127 1.03 16.01 -8.91
C GLY A 127 0.34 17.26 -8.35
N ASP A 128 0.54 17.56 -7.06
CA ASP A 128 -0.04 18.74 -6.42
C ASP A 128 0.60 20.05 -6.89
N LEU A 129 1.92 20.09 -7.05
CA LEU A 129 2.66 21.30 -7.45
C LEU A 129 2.30 21.73 -8.88
N LEU A 130 2.16 20.76 -9.78
CA LEU A 130 1.95 20.99 -11.21
C LEU A 130 0.52 20.69 -11.68
N GLY A 131 -0.38 20.28 -10.80
CA GLY A 131 -1.76 19.95 -11.15
C GLY A 131 -1.87 18.81 -12.16
N ILE A 132 -0.98 17.82 -12.05
CA ILE A 132 -0.92 16.65 -12.94
C ILE A 132 -1.64 15.47 -12.29
N ASN A 133 -2.45 14.74 -13.06
CA ASN A 133 -3.10 13.54 -12.58
C ASN A 133 -2.10 12.38 -12.50
N VAL A 134 -1.56 12.17 -11.31
CA VAL A 134 -0.53 11.15 -11.09
C VAL A 134 -1.06 9.73 -10.96
N ASP A 135 -2.37 9.53 -10.93
CA ASP A 135 -2.98 8.21 -10.95
C ASP A 135 -2.96 7.59 -12.35
N VAL A 136 -2.87 8.44 -13.37
CA VAL A 136 -2.73 8.01 -14.77
C VAL A 136 -1.26 8.01 -15.21
N TRP A 137 -0.46 8.97 -14.74
CA TRP A 137 0.98 9.04 -15.02
C TRP A 137 1.81 9.04 -13.74
N ASN A 138 2.66 8.04 -13.56
CA ASN A 138 3.50 7.91 -12.38
C ASN A 138 4.92 8.45 -12.67
N PRO A 139 5.30 9.65 -12.20
CA PRO A 139 6.64 10.22 -12.43
C PRO A 139 7.78 9.43 -11.75
N SER A 140 7.45 8.54 -10.81
CA SER A 140 8.42 7.71 -10.09
C SER A 140 8.35 6.24 -10.49
N GLU A 141 7.75 5.92 -11.65
CA GLU A 141 7.58 4.53 -12.13
C GLU A 141 8.92 3.81 -12.32
N GLU A 142 9.95 4.52 -12.77
CA GLU A 142 11.28 3.95 -13.06
C GLU A 142 12.30 4.15 -11.93
N PHE A 143 11.90 4.73 -10.80
CA PHE A 143 12.81 4.93 -9.68
C PHE A 143 13.28 3.58 -9.12
N PRO A 144 14.55 3.46 -8.68
CA PRO A 144 15.00 2.30 -7.92
C PRO A 144 14.08 2.02 -6.73
N GLU A 145 13.92 0.75 -6.37
CA GLU A 145 13.17 0.38 -5.16
C GLU A 145 13.84 0.95 -3.91
N GLU A 146 12.99 1.41 -2.99
CA GLU A 146 13.43 1.99 -1.73
C GLU A 146 13.74 0.90 -0.69
N VAL A 147 14.77 1.13 0.12
CA VAL A 147 15.04 0.27 1.28
C VAL A 147 13.93 0.44 2.29
N LYS A 148 13.26 -0.66 2.63
CA LYS A 148 12.24 -0.70 3.69
C LYS A 148 12.92 -0.90 5.04
N VAL A 149 12.68 -0.01 5.99
CA VAL A 149 13.12 -0.13 7.38
C VAL A 149 11.89 -0.28 8.28
N HIS A 150 11.82 -1.38 9.04
CA HIS A 150 10.64 -1.77 9.85
C HIS A 150 9.31 -1.84 9.08
N GLY A 151 9.39 -2.07 7.76
CA GLY A 151 8.25 -2.15 6.82
C GLY A 151 7.93 -0.85 6.07
N PHE A 152 8.59 0.26 6.39
CA PHE A 152 8.33 1.57 5.77
C PHE A 152 9.48 2.03 4.89
N ASP A 153 9.15 2.68 3.79
CA ASP A 153 10.05 3.18 2.75
C ASP A 153 10.23 4.70 2.81
N ASN A 154 9.97 5.32 3.97
CA ASN A 154 10.12 6.75 4.19
C ASN A 154 11.14 7.07 5.30
N ASN A 155 11.96 6.09 5.68
CA ASN A 155 13.00 6.23 6.68
C ASN A 155 14.21 6.98 6.11
N GLY A 156 14.56 8.13 6.69
CA GLY A 156 15.65 8.99 6.21
C GLY A 156 16.99 8.27 6.07
N ALA A 157 17.32 7.33 6.96
CA ALA A 157 18.59 6.59 6.90
C ALA A 157 18.63 5.58 5.74
N GLY A 158 17.48 5.04 5.33
CA GLY A 158 17.36 4.14 4.18
C GLY A 158 17.28 4.86 2.83
N LEU A 159 16.95 6.16 2.82
CA LEU A 159 16.69 6.93 1.61
C LEU A 159 17.97 7.56 1.02
N VAL A 160 18.89 6.71 0.56
CA VAL A 160 20.11 7.15 -0.11
C VAL A 160 19.82 7.68 -1.53
N THR A 161 20.50 8.75 -1.95
CA THR A 161 20.45 9.24 -3.33
C THR A 161 21.60 8.65 -4.15
N SER A 162 21.28 7.79 -5.10
CA SER A 162 22.25 7.25 -6.07
C SER A 162 22.31 8.12 -7.33
N GLY A 163 23.41 8.02 -8.09
CA GLY A 163 23.53 8.69 -9.39
C GLY A 163 22.39 8.32 -10.35
N ARG A 164 22.04 7.03 -10.42
CA ARG A 164 20.90 6.53 -11.21
C ARG A 164 19.57 7.19 -10.80
N LEU A 165 19.32 7.34 -9.49
CA LEU A 165 18.10 8.01 -9.03
C LEU A 165 18.10 9.50 -9.44
N MET A 166 19.26 10.16 -9.42
CA MET A 166 19.38 11.53 -9.91
C MET A 166 19.03 11.67 -11.40
N ASP A 167 19.51 10.74 -12.24
CA ASP A 167 19.15 10.71 -13.66
C ASP A 167 17.63 10.57 -13.85
N HIS A 168 16.98 9.70 -13.07
CA HIS A 168 15.52 9.57 -13.11
C HIS A 168 14.77 10.82 -12.61
N TYR A 169 15.31 11.57 -11.64
CA TYR A 169 14.71 12.85 -11.24
C TYR A 169 14.73 13.87 -12.39
N PHE A 170 15.80 13.93 -13.20
CA PHE A 170 15.87 14.84 -14.34
C PHE A 170 14.81 14.51 -15.40
N VAL A 171 14.68 13.24 -15.76
CA VAL A 171 13.69 12.76 -16.74
C VAL A 171 12.26 13.03 -16.22
N ALA A 172 11.99 12.69 -14.96
CA ALA A 172 10.68 12.91 -14.36
C ALA A 172 10.32 14.40 -14.29
N ALA A 173 11.26 15.27 -13.91
CA ALA A 173 11.06 16.71 -13.85
C ALA A 173 10.83 17.33 -15.23
N GLU A 174 11.59 16.91 -16.24
CA GLU A 174 11.42 17.34 -17.63
C GLU A 174 10.04 16.98 -18.16
N GLU A 175 9.62 15.71 -17.98
CA GLU A 175 8.32 15.24 -18.42
C GLU A 175 7.19 15.96 -17.67
N ALA A 176 7.33 16.19 -16.36
CA ALA A 176 6.37 16.93 -15.56
C ALA A 176 6.18 18.37 -16.07
N ILE A 177 7.29 19.06 -16.36
CA ILE A 177 7.29 20.43 -16.88
C ILE A 177 6.63 20.47 -18.27
N GLY A 178 6.98 19.53 -19.15
CA GLY A 178 6.36 19.40 -20.47
C GLY A 178 4.84 19.22 -20.38
N ARG A 179 4.38 18.33 -19.49
CA ARG A 179 2.95 18.06 -19.25
C ARG A 179 2.20 19.28 -18.68
N ALA A 180 2.85 20.06 -17.82
CA ALA A 180 2.27 21.24 -17.20
C ALA A 180 2.26 22.48 -18.11
N THR A 181 3.08 22.50 -19.17
CA THR A 181 3.25 23.64 -20.07
C THR A 181 2.08 23.76 -21.06
N GLN A 182 1.47 24.95 -21.14
CA GLN A 182 0.22 25.20 -21.87
C GLN A 182 0.13 26.64 -22.42
N PHE A 183 1.03 27.04 -23.33
CA PHE A 183 0.97 28.37 -23.98
C PHE A 183 -0.05 28.46 -25.13
N GLY A 184 -0.65 27.33 -25.51
CA GLY A 184 -1.64 27.30 -26.57
C GLY A 184 -2.97 27.98 -26.19
N VAL A 185 -3.90 27.98 -27.14
CA VAL A 185 -5.27 28.40 -26.89
C VAL A 185 -5.99 27.40 -25.98
N ARG A 186 -6.96 27.90 -25.20
CA ARG A 186 -7.82 27.06 -24.37
C ARG A 186 -8.46 25.96 -25.23
N PRO A 187 -8.33 24.67 -24.86
CA PRO A 187 -8.95 23.59 -25.58
C PRO A 187 -10.46 23.81 -25.73
N VAL A 188 -10.97 23.62 -26.94
CA VAL A 188 -12.40 23.69 -27.23
C VAL A 188 -13.02 22.32 -26.96
N LEU A 189 -14.18 22.32 -26.32
CA LEU A 189 -14.99 21.12 -26.11
C LEU A 189 -15.37 20.50 -27.46
N ARG A 190 -15.01 19.24 -27.67
CA ARG A 190 -15.38 18.47 -28.87
C ARG A 190 -16.29 17.31 -28.51
N LYS A 191 -17.17 16.95 -29.45
CA LYS A 191 -18.06 15.81 -29.36
C LYS A 191 -17.73 14.83 -30.49
N TYR A 192 -17.63 13.57 -30.11
CA TYR A 192 -17.34 12.45 -30.99
C TYR A 192 -18.40 11.39 -30.76
N GLU A 193 -18.86 10.77 -31.84
CA GLU A 193 -19.82 9.67 -31.80
C GLU A 193 -19.39 8.58 -32.77
N GLN A 194 -19.66 7.34 -32.39
CA GLN A 194 -19.53 6.19 -33.28
C GLN A 194 -20.65 5.19 -33.01
N GLN A 195 -21.46 4.96 -34.03
CA GLN A 195 -22.43 3.86 -34.07
C GLN A 195 -21.82 2.63 -34.74
N THR A 196 -22.45 1.47 -34.56
CA THR A 196 -22.13 0.24 -35.31
C THR A 196 -22.16 0.53 -36.84
N PRO A 197 -21.16 0.07 -37.62
CA PRO A 197 -20.13 -0.93 -37.30
C PRO A 197 -18.85 -0.38 -36.64
N PHE A 198 -18.26 -1.21 -35.77
CA PHE A 198 -16.94 -0.97 -35.16
C PHE A 198 -15.80 -1.73 -35.88
N TYR A 199 -16.15 -2.58 -36.85
CA TYR A 199 -15.20 -3.32 -37.68
C TYR A 199 -15.45 -3.04 -39.15
N PHE A 200 -14.39 -3.00 -39.95
CA PHE A 200 -14.42 -2.59 -41.35
C PHE A 200 -13.76 -3.65 -42.24
N LYS A 201 -14.17 -3.68 -43.51
CA LYS A 201 -13.64 -4.58 -44.55
C LYS A 201 -13.33 -3.79 -45.81
N GLY A 202 -12.52 -4.36 -46.71
CA GLY A 202 -12.22 -3.74 -48.00
C GLY A 202 -11.48 -2.40 -47.85
N SER A 203 -11.81 -1.42 -48.68
CA SER A 203 -11.18 -0.10 -48.70
C SER A 203 -11.31 0.65 -47.37
N GLU A 204 -12.43 0.49 -46.65
CA GLU A 204 -12.67 1.15 -45.35
C GLU A 204 -11.71 0.67 -44.26
N SER A 205 -11.19 -0.55 -44.38
CA SER A 205 -10.20 -1.10 -43.44
C SER A 205 -8.74 -0.73 -43.76
N LYS A 206 -8.50 -0.10 -44.91
CA LYS A 206 -7.14 0.21 -45.38
C LYS A 206 -6.48 1.21 -44.42
N GLY A 207 -5.30 0.85 -43.90
CA GLY A 207 -4.54 1.67 -42.95
C GLY A 207 -5.06 1.63 -41.51
N LEU A 208 -6.15 0.90 -41.21
CA LEU A 208 -6.60 0.72 -39.84
C LEU A 208 -5.84 -0.43 -39.15
N PRO A 209 -5.57 -0.36 -37.84
CA PRO A 209 -5.03 -1.47 -37.07
C PRO A 209 -5.93 -2.69 -37.12
N LYS A 210 -5.36 -3.87 -36.86
CA LYS A 210 -6.11 -5.13 -36.77
C LYS A 210 -7.34 -5.00 -35.87
N LEU A 211 -7.33 -4.16 -34.83
CA LEU A 211 -8.47 -3.91 -33.94
C LEU A 211 -9.77 -3.57 -34.69
N PHE A 212 -9.69 -2.73 -35.70
CA PHE A 212 -10.83 -2.24 -36.48
C PHE A 212 -11.13 -3.10 -37.72
N GLN A 213 -10.36 -4.16 -37.97
CA GLN A 213 -10.54 -5.00 -39.17
C GLN A 213 -11.37 -6.24 -38.87
N VAL A 214 -12.13 -6.68 -39.87
CA VAL A 214 -12.75 -8.01 -39.89
C VAL A 214 -11.67 -9.10 -39.83
N ASP A 215 -11.88 -10.11 -39.00
CA ASP A 215 -11.09 -11.33 -38.98
C ASP A 215 -11.96 -12.53 -38.56
N ARG A 216 -11.36 -13.66 -38.19
CA ARG A 216 -12.13 -14.86 -37.78
C ARG A 216 -13.10 -14.63 -36.63
N PHE A 217 -12.88 -13.66 -35.75
CA PHE A 217 -13.68 -13.47 -34.53
C PHE A 217 -14.33 -12.09 -34.45
N ARG A 218 -14.21 -11.28 -35.51
CA ARG A 218 -14.78 -9.94 -35.64
C ARG A 218 -15.31 -9.77 -37.05
N PHE A 219 -16.53 -9.29 -37.17
CA PHE A 219 -17.22 -9.16 -38.45
C PHE A 219 -18.11 -7.92 -38.43
N VAL A 220 -18.36 -7.37 -39.62
CA VAL A 220 -19.37 -6.32 -39.77
C VAL A 220 -20.73 -6.96 -39.44
N PRO A 221 -21.46 -6.47 -38.41
CA PRO A 221 -22.76 -7.01 -38.08
C PRO A 221 -23.81 -6.60 -39.14
N GLU A 222 -24.81 -7.45 -39.31
CA GLU A 222 -26.03 -7.13 -40.09
C GLU A 222 -27.10 -6.44 -39.20
N THR A 223 -26.76 -6.21 -37.94
CA THR A 223 -27.59 -5.64 -36.88
C THR A 223 -27.13 -4.22 -36.53
N PRO A 224 -27.98 -3.37 -35.91
CA PRO A 224 -27.60 -2.02 -35.47
C PRO A 224 -26.67 -2.00 -34.24
N TYR A 225 -26.08 -3.13 -33.89
CA TYR A 225 -25.21 -3.34 -32.75
C TYR A 225 -24.09 -4.33 -33.06
N THR A 226 -23.02 -4.27 -32.27
CA THR A 226 -21.90 -5.20 -32.29
C THR A 226 -21.85 -5.99 -30.99
N ASP A 227 -21.76 -7.32 -31.08
CA ASP A 227 -21.61 -8.20 -29.92
C ASP A 227 -20.14 -8.49 -29.62
N LEU A 228 -19.76 -8.35 -28.35
CA LEU A 228 -18.52 -8.86 -27.77
C LEU A 228 -18.79 -10.21 -27.10
N TYR A 229 -17.97 -11.21 -27.41
CA TYR A 229 -18.20 -12.61 -27.04
C TYR A 229 -17.30 -13.11 -25.92
N GLY A 230 -16.14 -12.49 -25.71
CA GLY A 230 -15.18 -12.93 -24.68
C GLY A 230 -14.44 -11.77 -24.01
N ARG A 231 -13.52 -12.06 -23.08
CA ARG A 231 -12.79 -11.04 -22.32
C ARG A 231 -11.38 -10.74 -22.83
N HIS A 232 -10.72 -11.71 -23.45
CA HIS A 232 -9.39 -11.50 -24.03
C HIS A 232 -9.45 -11.46 -25.56
N TYR A 233 -8.54 -10.67 -26.14
CA TYR A 233 -8.05 -10.71 -27.53
C TYR A 233 -9.05 -11.13 -28.62
N ARG A 234 -9.36 -10.22 -29.56
CA ARG A 234 -10.27 -10.42 -30.72
C ARG A 234 -11.68 -10.88 -30.33
N GLY A 235 -12.62 -9.95 -30.37
CA GLY A 235 -14.03 -10.20 -30.01
C GLY A 235 -14.34 -9.97 -28.54
N GLY A 236 -13.42 -9.34 -27.78
CA GLY A 236 -13.65 -8.95 -26.38
C GLY A 236 -13.47 -7.47 -26.07
N HIS A 237 -13.19 -6.67 -27.09
CA HIS A 237 -13.06 -5.23 -26.98
C HIS A 237 -13.31 -4.54 -28.32
N ILE A 238 -13.78 -3.30 -28.28
CA ILE A 238 -13.97 -2.40 -29.43
C ILE A 238 -13.20 -1.10 -29.22
N GLY A 239 -12.50 -0.67 -30.26
CA GLY A 239 -11.84 0.63 -30.31
C GLY A 239 -12.80 1.73 -30.76
N PHE A 240 -12.40 2.98 -30.50
CA PHE A 240 -13.17 4.16 -30.89
C PHE A 240 -12.49 4.90 -32.06
N LEU A 241 -13.00 4.67 -33.27
CA LEU A 241 -12.38 5.10 -34.52
C LEU A 241 -12.21 6.62 -34.65
N PRO A 242 -13.17 7.48 -34.21
CA PRO A 242 -13.01 8.93 -34.34
C PRO A 242 -11.75 9.46 -33.66
N LEU A 243 -11.43 8.97 -32.46
CA LEU A 243 -10.21 9.38 -31.74
C LEU A 243 -8.97 8.64 -32.23
N PHE A 244 -9.08 7.36 -32.61
CA PHE A 244 -7.97 6.65 -33.24
C PHE A 244 -7.42 7.40 -34.46
N ARG A 245 -8.32 7.90 -35.34
CA ARG A 245 -7.94 8.69 -36.54
C ARG A 245 -7.23 10.01 -36.22
N GLN A 246 -7.38 10.51 -34.99
CA GLN A 246 -6.70 11.72 -34.50
C GLN A 246 -5.39 11.40 -33.76
N GLY A 247 -5.03 10.12 -33.64
CA GLY A 247 -3.90 9.67 -32.83
C GLY A 247 -4.20 9.66 -31.32
N GLY A 248 -5.48 9.60 -30.94
CA GLY A 248 -5.98 9.70 -29.57
C GLY A 248 -6.62 11.06 -29.26
N VAL A 249 -6.90 11.33 -27.98
CA VAL A 249 -7.37 12.66 -27.56
C VAL A 249 -6.26 13.70 -27.72
N VAL A 250 -6.59 14.91 -28.17
CA VAL A 250 -5.57 15.95 -28.44
C VAL A 250 -5.01 16.57 -27.16
N HIS A 251 -5.84 16.69 -26.12
CA HIS A 251 -5.45 17.34 -24.87
C HIS A 251 -5.72 16.40 -23.69
N SER A 252 -4.78 16.31 -22.77
CA SER A 252 -5.01 15.64 -21.49
C SER A 252 -6.10 16.37 -20.70
N GLY A 253 -7.03 15.64 -20.10
CA GLY A 253 -8.09 16.26 -19.32
C GLY A 253 -9.24 15.32 -19.00
N ILE A 254 -10.32 15.88 -18.45
CA ILE A 254 -11.53 15.13 -18.13
C ILE A 254 -12.40 15.01 -19.38
N TYR A 255 -12.84 13.81 -19.71
CA TYR A 255 -13.76 13.50 -20.80
C TYR A 255 -15.00 12.82 -20.24
N THR A 256 -16.15 13.13 -20.80
CA THR A 256 -17.38 12.37 -20.60
C THR A 256 -17.45 11.27 -21.66
N ILE A 257 -17.50 10.02 -21.24
CA ILE A 257 -17.72 8.86 -22.13
C ILE A 257 -19.11 8.32 -21.85
N ARG A 258 -19.90 8.12 -22.92
CA ARG A 258 -21.17 7.42 -22.86
C ARG A 258 -21.14 6.20 -23.75
N VAL A 259 -21.68 5.08 -23.28
CA VAL A 259 -21.83 3.86 -24.07
C VAL A 259 -23.25 3.35 -23.99
N ARG A 260 -23.85 3.09 -25.15
CA ARG A 260 -25.17 2.46 -25.25
C ARG A 260 -25.00 0.96 -25.37
N ALA A 261 -25.36 0.22 -24.31
CA ALA A 261 -25.04 -1.20 -24.18
C ALA A 261 -26.14 -2.03 -23.49
N ALA A 262 -26.03 -3.35 -23.62
CA ALA A 262 -26.89 -4.34 -22.97
C ALA A 262 -26.13 -5.64 -22.71
N ALA A 263 -26.62 -6.41 -21.75
CA ALA A 263 -26.16 -7.74 -21.42
C ALA A 263 -27.12 -8.81 -21.95
N ILE A 264 -26.66 -9.58 -22.93
CA ILE A 264 -27.50 -10.58 -23.62
C ILE A 264 -27.09 -11.99 -23.22
N GLY A 265 -28.06 -12.88 -23.02
CA GLY A 265 -27.80 -14.32 -22.85
C GLY A 265 -27.01 -14.66 -21.59
N ARG A 266 -27.19 -13.87 -20.51
CA ARG A 266 -26.51 -14.11 -19.21
C ARG A 266 -26.82 -15.50 -18.66
N THR A 267 -28.07 -15.93 -18.82
CA THR A 267 -28.53 -17.27 -18.46
C THR A 267 -28.56 -18.14 -19.72
N HIS A 268 -27.82 -19.23 -19.72
CA HIS A 268 -27.67 -20.12 -20.87
C HIS A 268 -27.48 -21.58 -20.44
N ASP A 269 -27.54 -22.52 -21.38
CA ASP A 269 -27.47 -23.96 -21.10
C ASP A 269 -26.17 -24.65 -21.60
N TYR A 270 -25.16 -23.85 -21.98
CA TYR A 270 -23.84 -24.35 -22.42
C TYR A 270 -22.98 -25.01 -21.32
N GLY A 271 -23.41 -25.00 -20.06
CA GLY A 271 -22.71 -25.64 -18.94
C GLY A 271 -21.22 -25.28 -18.86
N LYS A 272 -20.36 -26.29 -18.66
CA LYS A 272 -18.89 -26.11 -18.52
C LYS A 272 -18.18 -25.69 -19.82
N ALA A 273 -18.87 -25.66 -20.96
CA ALA A 273 -18.26 -25.30 -22.25
C ALA A 273 -17.65 -23.88 -22.23
N LEU A 274 -18.27 -22.94 -21.50
CA LEU A 274 -17.77 -21.57 -21.37
C LEU A 274 -16.64 -21.42 -20.34
N GLY A 275 -16.19 -22.50 -19.71
CA GLY A 275 -15.08 -22.49 -18.78
C GLY A 275 -15.46 -21.91 -17.42
N ASP A 276 -14.81 -20.81 -17.05
CA ASP A 276 -14.89 -20.18 -15.74
C ASP A 276 -15.97 -19.09 -15.62
N PHE A 277 -16.70 -18.83 -16.70
CA PHE A 277 -17.84 -17.90 -16.73
C PHE A 277 -18.99 -18.43 -15.87
N ARG A 278 -19.51 -17.60 -14.96
CA ARG A 278 -20.63 -17.96 -14.08
C ARG A 278 -21.96 -17.66 -14.76
N ASN A 279 -22.78 -18.70 -14.93
CA ASN A 279 -24.09 -18.58 -15.55
C ASN A 279 -25.02 -17.69 -14.71
N GLY A 280 -25.67 -16.71 -15.34
CA GLY A 280 -26.55 -15.74 -14.68
C GLY A 280 -25.85 -14.52 -14.07
N ASP A 281 -24.52 -14.47 -14.05
CA ASP A 281 -23.78 -13.29 -13.56
C ASP A 281 -24.12 -12.03 -14.38
N PRO A 282 -24.08 -10.83 -13.76
CA PRO A 282 -24.01 -9.59 -14.51
C PRO A 282 -22.80 -9.55 -15.45
N LEU A 283 -22.96 -8.93 -16.63
CA LEU A 283 -21.83 -8.71 -17.53
C LEU A 283 -21.12 -7.42 -17.14
N VAL A 284 -19.79 -7.44 -17.05
CA VAL A 284 -18.99 -6.28 -16.67
C VAL A 284 -18.43 -5.61 -17.92
N MET A 285 -18.90 -4.40 -18.19
CA MET A 285 -18.32 -3.51 -19.18
C MET A 285 -17.25 -2.65 -18.54
N GLU A 286 -16.04 -2.66 -19.11
CA GLU A 286 -14.91 -1.83 -18.70
C GLU A 286 -14.61 -0.79 -19.77
N ILE A 287 -14.40 0.46 -19.34
CA ILE A 287 -13.84 1.53 -20.17
C ILE A 287 -12.37 1.64 -19.83
N ALA A 288 -11.50 1.57 -20.84
CA ALA A 288 -10.07 1.73 -20.68
C ALA A 288 -9.53 2.85 -21.58
N ALA A 289 -8.50 3.56 -21.12
CA ALA A 289 -7.67 4.40 -21.96
C ALA A 289 -6.48 3.56 -22.46
N VAL A 290 -6.19 3.60 -23.75
CA VAL A 290 -5.10 2.83 -24.36
C VAL A 290 -4.20 3.72 -25.18
N ASP A 291 -2.89 3.50 -25.06
CA ASP A 291 -1.88 4.05 -25.95
C ASP A 291 -1.46 2.97 -26.95
N ARG A 292 -1.41 3.34 -28.23
CA ARG A 292 -0.94 2.46 -29.32
C ARG A 292 0.33 2.96 -29.99
N ARG A 293 0.82 4.14 -29.60
CA ARG A 293 2.08 4.71 -30.10
C ARG A 293 3.22 3.79 -29.64
N GLY A 294 4.11 3.45 -30.56
CA GLY A 294 5.23 2.55 -30.28
C GLY A 294 4.93 1.04 -30.37
N SER A 295 3.69 0.61 -30.67
CA SER A 295 3.44 -0.79 -31.00
C SER A 295 4.05 -1.12 -32.36
N VAL A 296 4.77 -2.25 -32.47
CA VAL A 296 5.23 -2.80 -33.76
C VAL A 296 4.06 -2.85 -34.75
N GLU A 297 4.24 -2.19 -35.89
CA GLU A 297 3.18 -1.71 -36.80
C GLU A 297 2.28 -2.80 -37.41
N SER A 298 2.55 -4.08 -37.14
CA SER A 298 1.81 -5.20 -37.73
C SER A 298 0.78 -5.89 -36.81
N SER A 299 0.78 -5.63 -35.49
CA SER A 299 -0.06 -6.37 -34.53
C SER A 299 -1.27 -5.60 -33.99
N GLY A 300 -1.19 -4.27 -33.87
CA GLY A 300 -2.20 -3.45 -33.19
C GLY A 300 -2.19 -3.62 -31.66
N ASN A 301 -1.04 -3.95 -31.07
CA ASN A 301 -0.91 -4.09 -29.62
C ASN A 301 -1.04 -2.73 -28.92
N VAL A 302 -1.48 -2.77 -27.66
CA VAL A 302 -1.49 -1.61 -26.76
C VAL A 302 -0.13 -1.54 -26.08
N SER A 303 0.52 -0.39 -26.06
CA SER A 303 1.76 -0.17 -25.29
C SER A 303 1.45 0.04 -23.80
N LYS A 304 0.42 0.83 -23.48
CA LYS A 304 -0.08 1.04 -22.11
C LYS A 304 -1.60 1.10 -22.07
N MET A 305 -2.21 0.45 -21.07
CA MET A 305 -3.66 0.43 -20.85
C MET A 305 -3.98 0.81 -19.40
N THR A 306 -4.91 1.74 -19.22
CA THR A 306 -5.41 2.15 -17.91
C THR A 306 -6.91 1.90 -17.83
N SER A 307 -7.38 1.16 -16.83
CA SER A 307 -8.81 0.99 -16.56
C SER A 307 -9.36 2.31 -16.00
N LEU A 308 -10.41 2.84 -16.61
CA LEU A 308 -11.02 4.13 -16.25
C LEU A 308 -12.32 3.97 -15.46
N ALA A 309 -13.15 3.00 -15.86
CA ALA A 309 -14.45 2.77 -15.25
C ALA A 309 -14.94 1.34 -15.51
N ARG A 310 -15.83 0.85 -14.65
CA ARG A 310 -16.50 -0.45 -14.78
C ARG A 310 -17.98 -0.32 -14.43
N ILE A 311 -18.83 -1.09 -15.09
CA ILE A 311 -20.25 -1.19 -14.74
C ILE A 311 -20.78 -2.61 -14.97
N GLU A 312 -21.71 -3.03 -14.12
CA GLU A 312 -22.47 -4.26 -14.31
C GLU A 312 -23.72 -4.01 -15.14
N LEU A 313 -23.94 -4.89 -16.11
CA LEU A 313 -25.14 -4.90 -16.95
C LEU A 313 -25.93 -6.16 -16.68
N THR A 314 -27.21 -5.98 -16.37
CA THR A 314 -28.19 -7.05 -16.21
C THR A 314 -29.37 -6.92 -17.19
N ASN A 315 -29.50 -5.74 -17.81
CA ASN A 315 -30.52 -5.37 -18.77
C ASN A 315 -30.26 -6.00 -20.14
N GLU A 316 -31.28 -6.62 -20.73
CA GLU A 316 -31.24 -7.11 -22.12
C GLU A 316 -31.57 -5.99 -23.12
N GLU A 317 -32.32 -4.98 -22.67
CA GLU A 317 -32.64 -3.79 -23.46
C GLU A 317 -31.49 -2.76 -23.42
N PRO A 318 -31.21 -2.03 -24.52
CA PRO A 318 -30.11 -1.07 -24.59
C PRO A 318 -30.30 0.11 -23.64
N GLN A 319 -29.29 0.39 -22.82
CA GLN A 319 -29.25 1.54 -21.90
C GLN A 319 -27.99 2.38 -22.11
N TRP A 320 -28.09 3.66 -21.79
CA TRP A 320 -26.94 4.58 -21.77
C TRP A 320 -26.26 4.54 -20.41
N PHE A 321 -24.93 4.37 -20.44
CA PHE A 321 -24.05 4.47 -19.28
C PHE A 321 -23.07 5.61 -19.49
N GLU A 322 -22.82 6.42 -18.47
CA GLU A 322 -21.98 7.63 -18.55
C GLU A 322 -20.91 7.65 -17.45
N TRP A 323 -19.70 8.10 -17.80
CA TRP A 323 -18.63 8.38 -16.85
C TRP A 323 -17.90 9.67 -17.19
N LYS A 324 -17.38 10.35 -16.17
CA LYS A 324 -16.36 11.41 -16.30
C LYS A 324 -15.01 10.84 -15.90
N VAL A 325 -14.07 10.79 -16.85
CA VAL A 325 -12.76 10.11 -16.68
C VAL A 325 -11.63 11.00 -17.19
N TYR A 326 -10.44 10.86 -16.61
CA TYR A 326 -9.24 11.54 -17.12
C TYR A 326 -8.59 10.70 -18.22
N ILE A 327 -8.26 11.31 -19.36
CA ILE A 327 -7.56 10.67 -20.48
C ILE A 327 -6.33 11.52 -20.83
N GLU A 328 -5.18 10.88 -21.03
CA GLU A 328 -3.97 11.57 -21.46
C GLU A 328 -3.96 11.84 -22.97
N ALA A 329 -3.31 12.92 -23.38
CA ALA A 329 -3.07 13.23 -24.78
C ALA A 329 -2.43 12.02 -25.52
N GLY A 330 -3.06 11.66 -26.63
CA GLY A 330 -2.71 10.54 -27.49
C GLY A 330 -3.22 9.17 -27.04
N TYR A 331 -3.92 9.08 -25.92
CA TYR A 331 -4.66 7.87 -25.55
C TYR A 331 -6.05 7.89 -26.19
N GLU A 332 -6.58 6.72 -26.49
CA GLU A 332 -7.94 6.52 -27.00
C GLU A 332 -8.79 5.69 -26.02
N PRO A 333 -10.12 5.87 -26.00
CA PRO A 333 -11.00 5.04 -25.21
C PRO A 333 -11.28 3.70 -25.91
N GLU A 334 -11.38 2.64 -25.12
CA GLU A 334 -11.72 1.29 -25.54
C GLU A 334 -12.79 0.70 -24.62
N VAL A 335 -13.79 0.04 -25.19
CA VAL A 335 -14.84 -0.68 -24.42
C VAL A 335 -14.50 -2.16 -24.41
N ARG A 336 -14.53 -2.78 -23.23
CA ARG A 336 -14.06 -4.15 -23.00
C ARG A 336 -15.07 -4.98 -22.22
N PHE A 337 -15.18 -6.27 -22.55
CA PHE A 337 -16.03 -7.21 -21.81
C PHE A 337 -15.23 -7.92 -20.71
N ARG A 338 -15.09 -7.28 -19.55
CA ARG A 338 -14.10 -7.65 -18.51
C ARG A 338 -14.23 -9.09 -18.01
N ASN A 339 -15.45 -9.52 -17.66
CA ASN A 339 -15.72 -10.83 -17.06
C ASN A 339 -16.29 -11.85 -18.06
N GLY A 340 -16.23 -11.58 -19.36
CA GLY A 340 -16.74 -12.48 -20.39
C GLY A 340 -15.98 -13.82 -20.47
N PRO A 341 -16.48 -14.78 -21.28
CA PRO A 341 -15.75 -16.02 -21.58
C PRO A 341 -14.30 -15.76 -22.02
N LEU A 342 -13.36 -16.65 -21.69
CA LEU A 342 -11.92 -16.41 -21.82
C LEU A 342 -11.49 -15.76 -23.16
N ALA A 343 -11.89 -16.34 -24.30
CA ALA A 343 -11.60 -15.78 -25.62
C ALA A 343 -12.55 -16.34 -26.69
N ALA A 344 -12.93 -15.52 -27.68
CA ALA A 344 -13.80 -15.94 -28.77
C ALA A 344 -13.24 -17.14 -29.57
N LYS A 345 -11.90 -17.17 -29.78
CA LYS A 345 -11.22 -18.32 -30.41
C LYS A 345 -11.47 -19.63 -29.65
N ARG A 346 -11.36 -19.60 -28.33
CA ARG A 346 -11.60 -20.79 -27.48
C ARG A 346 -13.07 -21.18 -27.56
N MET A 347 -13.99 -20.21 -27.50
CA MET A 347 -15.42 -20.48 -27.61
C MET A 347 -15.78 -21.20 -28.90
N VAL A 348 -15.32 -20.71 -30.06
CA VAL A 348 -15.62 -21.37 -31.35
C VAL A 348 -15.19 -22.84 -31.35
N ARG A 349 -14.01 -23.13 -30.79
CA ARG A 349 -13.53 -24.51 -30.65
C ARG A 349 -14.42 -25.31 -29.70
N VAL A 350 -14.66 -24.80 -28.50
CA VAL A 350 -15.31 -25.55 -27.43
C VAL A 350 -16.81 -25.75 -27.68
N LEU A 351 -17.49 -24.76 -28.25
CA LEU A 351 -18.91 -24.87 -28.62
C LEU A 351 -19.14 -25.92 -29.71
N THR A 352 -18.19 -26.08 -30.63
CA THR A 352 -18.27 -27.10 -31.70
C THR A 352 -17.69 -28.47 -31.30
N THR A 353 -17.27 -28.65 -30.04
CA THR A 353 -16.80 -29.95 -29.53
C THR A 353 -17.54 -30.37 -28.26
N GLN A 354 -17.54 -29.55 -27.22
CA GLN A 354 -18.17 -29.85 -25.93
C GLN A 354 -19.67 -29.53 -25.89
N ALA A 355 -20.13 -28.63 -26.76
CA ALA A 355 -21.55 -28.32 -26.93
C ALA A 355 -22.07 -28.69 -28.33
N ALA A 356 -21.39 -29.62 -29.02
CA ALA A 356 -21.68 -29.98 -30.41
C ALA A 356 -23.10 -30.53 -30.64
N GLU A 357 -23.72 -31.09 -29.60
CA GLU A 357 -25.09 -31.61 -29.64
C GLU A 357 -26.16 -30.52 -29.77
N LYS A 358 -25.81 -29.26 -29.45
CA LYS A 358 -26.73 -28.13 -29.53
C LYS A 358 -27.14 -27.86 -30.99
N PRO A 359 -28.45 -27.74 -31.31
CA PRO A 359 -28.92 -27.60 -32.69
C PRO A 359 -28.24 -26.47 -33.47
N GLU A 360 -27.96 -25.35 -32.81
CA GLU A 360 -27.34 -24.18 -33.41
C GLU A 360 -25.87 -24.39 -33.82
N PHE A 361 -25.17 -25.40 -33.28
CA PHE A 361 -23.78 -25.69 -33.64
C PHE A 361 -23.60 -26.87 -34.59
N LYS A 362 -24.62 -27.73 -34.75
CA LYS A 362 -24.59 -28.88 -35.68
C LYS A 362 -24.11 -28.51 -37.09
N PRO A 363 -24.52 -27.40 -37.72
CA PRO A 363 -24.05 -27.02 -39.06
C PRO A 363 -22.53 -26.78 -39.15
N PHE A 364 -21.88 -26.49 -38.03
CA PHE A 364 -20.46 -26.11 -37.97
C PHE A 364 -19.55 -27.24 -37.46
N VAL A 365 -20.13 -28.35 -36.99
CA VAL A 365 -19.37 -29.54 -36.59
C VAL A 365 -18.71 -30.15 -37.82
N GLY A 366 -17.44 -30.55 -37.70
CA GLY A 366 -16.66 -31.09 -38.83
C GLY A 366 -16.17 -30.07 -39.86
N MET A 367 -16.69 -28.84 -39.90
CA MET A 367 -16.17 -27.79 -40.78
C MET A 367 -14.69 -27.48 -40.48
N LYS A 368 -13.91 -27.21 -41.53
CA LYS A 368 -12.52 -26.75 -41.42
C LYS A 368 -12.46 -25.44 -40.65
N ALA A 369 -11.43 -25.27 -39.82
CA ALA A 369 -11.21 -24.01 -39.10
C ALA A 369 -11.00 -22.86 -40.10
N GLY A 370 -11.85 -21.83 -40.03
CA GLY A 370 -11.84 -20.71 -40.96
C GLY A 370 -12.82 -19.62 -40.53
N THR A 371 -12.86 -18.53 -41.32
CA THR A 371 -13.72 -17.37 -41.07
C THR A 371 -15.20 -17.75 -41.08
N GLU A 372 -15.63 -18.53 -42.08
CA GLU A 372 -17.01 -19.00 -42.21
C GLU A 372 -17.49 -19.76 -40.97
N LYS A 373 -16.73 -20.78 -40.54
CA LYS A 373 -17.03 -21.53 -39.31
C LYS A 373 -17.10 -20.62 -38.09
N ALA A 374 -16.11 -19.75 -37.91
CA ALA A 374 -16.03 -18.93 -36.71
C ALA A 374 -17.13 -17.87 -36.64
N HIS A 375 -17.43 -17.18 -37.76
CA HIS A 375 -18.54 -16.24 -37.86
C HIS A 375 -19.88 -16.94 -37.65
N GLY A 376 -20.08 -18.10 -38.30
CA GLY A 376 -21.30 -18.90 -38.15
C GLY A 376 -21.56 -19.30 -36.70
N VAL A 377 -20.55 -19.87 -36.03
CA VAL A 377 -20.66 -20.25 -34.61
C VAL A 377 -20.94 -19.06 -33.70
N LEU A 378 -20.27 -17.92 -33.90
CA LEU A 378 -20.48 -16.72 -33.06
C LEU A 378 -21.84 -16.07 -33.32
N LYS A 379 -22.35 -16.09 -34.57
CA LYS A 379 -23.71 -15.62 -34.89
C LYS A 379 -24.78 -16.54 -34.30
N ALA A 380 -24.55 -17.85 -34.31
CA ALA A 380 -25.48 -18.86 -33.79
C ALA A 380 -25.47 -18.97 -32.25
N TYR A 381 -24.37 -18.57 -31.61
CA TYR A 381 -24.21 -18.61 -30.16
C TYR A 381 -25.28 -17.79 -29.43
N GLN A 382 -25.91 -18.38 -28.41
CA GLN A 382 -27.01 -17.77 -27.65
C GLN A 382 -26.61 -17.40 -26.21
N GLY A 383 -25.32 -17.44 -25.87
CA GLY A 383 -24.83 -17.24 -24.51
C GLY A 383 -24.45 -15.77 -24.23
N PRO A 384 -23.65 -15.53 -23.17
CA PRO A 384 -23.29 -14.19 -22.71
C PRO A 384 -22.57 -13.39 -23.79
N ARG A 385 -23.15 -12.23 -24.12
CA ARG A 385 -22.62 -11.24 -25.05
C ARG A 385 -22.81 -9.85 -24.47
N LEU A 386 -21.73 -9.06 -24.48
CA LEU A 386 -21.82 -7.63 -24.22
C LEU A 386 -22.12 -6.93 -25.55
N ARG A 387 -23.33 -6.38 -25.68
CA ARG A 387 -23.83 -5.78 -26.91
C ARG A 387 -23.67 -4.27 -26.89
N ILE A 388 -23.04 -3.70 -27.91
CA ILE A 388 -22.77 -2.26 -28.01
C ILE A 388 -23.42 -1.68 -29.26
N TRP A 389 -24.22 -0.64 -29.09
CA TRP A 389 -24.84 0.11 -30.19
C TRP A 389 -24.00 1.32 -30.59
N GLU A 390 -23.57 2.09 -29.59
CA GLU A 390 -23.03 3.43 -29.79
C GLU A 390 -22.09 3.83 -28.66
N ILE A 391 -21.06 4.62 -29.01
CA ILE A 391 -20.13 5.24 -28.07
C ILE A 391 -20.09 6.74 -28.37
N ASN A 392 -20.23 7.57 -27.33
CA ASN A 392 -20.05 9.01 -27.40
C ASN A 392 -18.91 9.45 -26.49
N VAL A 393 -18.09 10.39 -26.95
CA VAL A 393 -17.01 11.00 -26.17
C VAL A 393 -17.12 12.51 -26.29
N GLU A 394 -17.13 13.20 -25.15
CA GLU A 394 -17.24 14.65 -25.07
C GLU A 394 -16.13 15.20 -24.16
N GLY A 395 -15.31 16.12 -24.67
CA GLY A 395 -14.22 16.72 -23.89
C GLY A 395 -13.16 17.42 -24.76
N PRO A 396 -12.06 17.90 -24.14
CA PRO A 396 -11.84 17.90 -22.69
C PRO A 396 -12.73 18.94 -21.98
N HIS A 397 -13.15 18.63 -20.76
CA HIS A 397 -13.75 19.57 -19.82
C HIS A 397 -12.62 20.34 -19.12
N VAL A 398 -12.50 21.63 -19.41
CA VAL A 398 -11.43 22.49 -18.89
C VAL A 398 -12.02 23.49 -17.90
N GLU A 399 -11.74 23.31 -16.62
CA GLU A 399 -12.22 24.21 -15.55
C GLU A 399 -11.49 25.56 -15.55
N ALA A 400 -10.16 25.55 -15.70
CA ALA A 400 -9.32 26.74 -15.68
C ALA A 400 -8.28 26.71 -16.81
N TRP A 401 -8.02 27.88 -17.41
CA TRP A 401 -6.98 28.07 -18.42
C TRP A 401 -6.19 29.37 -18.17
N PRO A 402 -4.84 29.37 -18.22
CA PRO A 402 -3.97 28.20 -18.28
C PRO A 402 -4.17 27.24 -17.09
N THR A 403 -3.58 26.05 -17.11
CA THR A 403 -3.73 25.06 -16.03
C THR A 403 -3.05 25.52 -14.73
N VAL A 404 -3.31 24.82 -13.62
CA VAL A 404 -2.63 25.10 -12.33
C VAL A 404 -1.11 24.96 -12.48
N GLY A 405 -0.64 23.90 -13.15
CA GLY A 405 0.79 23.69 -13.42
C GLY A 405 1.40 24.77 -14.28
N HIS A 406 0.71 25.21 -15.33
CA HIS A 406 1.17 26.32 -16.15
C HIS A 406 1.38 27.57 -15.30
N ARG A 407 0.39 27.96 -14.49
CA ARG A 407 0.52 29.13 -13.61
C ARG A 407 1.59 28.94 -12.54
N ALA A 408 1.85 27.72 -12.09
CA ALA A 408 2.94 27.43 -11.16
C ALA A 408 4.30 27.72 -11.79
N LEU A 409 4.51 27.26 -13.03
CA LEU A 409 5.76 27.42 -13.77
C LEU A 409 5.97 28.84 -14.30
N TYR A 410 4.94 29.47 -14.86
CA TYR A 410 5.06 30.70 -15.66
C TYR A 410 4.34 31.91 -15.06
N GLY A 411 3.47 31.72 -14.06
CA GLY A 411 2.63 32.80 -13.55
C GLY A 411 1.65 33.30 -14.62
N ASN A 412 1.73 34.59 -14.92
CA ASN A 412 0.98 35.25 -16.00
C ASN A 412 1.87 35.65 -17.19
N LEU A 413 3.14 35.22 -17.21
CA LEU A 413 4.08 35.57 -18.26
C LEU A 413 3.72 34.87 -19.57
N THR A 414 3.78 35.63 -20.65
CA THR A 414 3.76 35.15 -22.03
C THR A 414 5.19 34.92 -22.55
N PRO A 415 5.38 34.13 -23.62
CA PRO A 415 6.72 33.87 -24.16
C PRO A 415 7.51 35.14 -24.51
N ASP A 416 6.84 36.17 -25.03
CA ASP A 416 7.47 37.44 -25.42
C ASP A 416 7.91 38.30 -24.22
N GLU A 417 7.39 38.03 -23.03
CA GLU A 417 7.75 38.73 -21.79
C GLU A 417 8.91 38.04 -21.04
N LEU A 418 9.41 36.90 -21.57
CA LEU A 418 10.52 36.16 -20.96
C LEU A 418 11.86 36.81 -21.28
N ASN A 419 12.53 37.28 -20.22
CA ASN A 419 13.87 37.83 -20.26
C ASN A 419 14.60 37.49 -18.95
N ALA A 420 15.87 37.85 -18.82
CA ALA A 420 16.69 37.50 -17.67
C ALA A 420 16.05 37.90 -16.32
N GLU A 421 15.43 39.08 -16.23
CA GLU A 421 14.80 39.57 -15.00
C GLU A 421 13.49 38.83 -14.70
N SER A 422 12.61 38.70 -15.69
CA SER A 422 11.31 38.04 -15.50
C SER A 422 11.48 36.55 -15.18
N ILE A 423 12.46 35.88 -15.79
CA ILE A 423 12.85 34.50 -15.50
C ILE A 423 13.38 34.37 -14.08
N ALA A 424 14.34 35.21 -13.67
CA ALA A 424 14.90 35.14 -12.31
C ALA A 424 13.83 35.30 -11.22
N ARG A 425 12.92 36.26 -11.40
CA ARG A 425 11.78 36.49 -10.50
C ARG A 425 10.82 35.29 -10.48
N GLN A 426 10.50 34.73 -11.64
CA GLN A 426 9.57 33.60 -11.72
C GLN A 426 10.16 32.33 -11.11
N LEU A 427 11.47 32.09 -11.28
CA LEU A 427 12.18 30.99 -10.61
C LEU A 427 12.14 31.12 -9.08
N GLU A 428 12.23 32.33 -8.53
CA GLU A 428 12.09 32.54 -7.09
C GLU A 428 10.67 32.21 -6.59
N VAL A 429 9.64 32.63 -7.34
CA VAL A 429 8.23 32.31 -7.04
C VAL A 429 8.00 30.79 -7.10
N PHE A 430 8.51 30.13 -8.13
CA PHE A 430 8.38 28.68 -8.29
C PHE A 430 9.15 27.92 -7.19
N ALA A 431 10.40 28.31 -6.91
CA ALA A 431 11.22 27.73 -5.86
C ALA A 431 10.56 27.85 -4.48
N LYS A 432 9.92 28.98 -4.17
CA LYS A 432 9.19 29.16 -2.89
C LYS A 432 8.09 28.11 -2.71
N LYS A 433 7.36 27.78 -3.78
CA LYS A 433 6.34 26.73 -3.76
C LYS A 433 6.97 25.34 -3.70
N ALA A 434 7.95 25.07 -4.56
CA ALA A 434 8.63 23.78 -4.65
C ALA A 434 9.35 23.40 -3.35
N PHE A 435 10.05 24.34 -2.72
CA PHE A 435 10.81 24.10 -1.48
C PHE A 435 9.93 24.13 -0.23
N ARG A 436 8.66 24.55 -0.38
CA ARG A 436 7.67 24.70 0.71
C ARG A 436 8.06 25.75 1.75
N ARG A 437 9.02 26.60 1.41
CA ARG A 437 9.56 27.69 2.24
C ARG A 437 10.17 28.76 1.34
N THR A 438 10.44 29.92 1.91
CA THR A 438 11.29 30.91 1.24
C THR A 438 12.68 30.30 1.00
N PRO A 439 13.25 30.40 -0.22
CA PRO A 439 14.63 30.00 -0.48
C PRO A 439 15.61 30.75 0.43
N LEU A 440 16.67 30.07 0.87
CA LEU A 440 17.72 30.69 1.68
C LEU A 440 18.54 31.65 0.81
N LYS A 441 19.15 32.66 1.45
CA LYS A 441 20.03 33.61 0.74
C LYS A 441 21.14 32.85 0.01
N GLY A 442 21.22 33.04 -1.31
CA GLY A 442 22.21 32.39 -2.17
C GLY A 442 21.86 30.97 -2.62
N GLU A 443 20.78 30.36 -2.12
CA GLU A 443 20.38 28.98 -2.47
C GLU A 443 20.06 28.84 -3.97
N LEU A 444 19.46 29.87 -4.58
CA LEU A 444 19.14 29.88 -6.01
C LEU A 444 20.29 30.36 -6.90
N ALA A 445 21.40 30.85 -6.33
CA ALA A 445 22.48 31.43 -7.12
C ALA A 445 23.10 30.46 -8.15
N PRO A 446 23.30 29.16 -7.86
CA PRO A 446 23.76 28.21 -8.88
C PRO A 446 22.79 28.07 -10.06
N ILE A 447 21.48 28.02 -9.79
CA ILE A 447 20.44 27.88 -10.80
C ILE A 447 20.32 29.16 -11.63
N GLN A 448 20.39 30.33 -10.99
CA GLN A 448 20.38 31.63 -11.67
C GLN A 448 21.59 31.81 -12.59
N ARG A 449 22.79 31.35 -12.18
CA ARG A 449 23.98 31.34 -13.05
C ARG A 449 23.84 30.40 -14.24
N LEU A 450 23.28 29.19 -14.03
CA LEU A 450 23.00 28.24 -15.10
C LEU A 450 22.09 28.89 -16.16
N VAL A 451 20.99 29.50 -15.71
CA VAL A 451 20.00 30.14 -16.57
C VAL A 451 20.59 31.34 -17.30
N ALA A 452 21.33 32.22 -16.62
CA ALA A 452 22.00 33.35 -17.25
C ALA A 452 22.98 32.90 -18.34
N SER A 453 23.82 31.90 -18.06
CA SER A 453 24.76 31.32 -19.04
C SER A 453 24.04 30.80 -20.28
N LYS A 454 22.87 30.17 -20.13
CA LYS A 454 22.11 29.65 -21.28
C LYS A 454 21.43 30.74 -22.10
N LEU A 455 21.04 31.86 -21.50
CA LEU A 455 20.60 33.04 -22.25
C LEU A 455 21.77 33.64 -23.05
N ASP A 456 22.96 33.74 -22.45
CA ASP A 456 24.15 34.26 -23.13
C ASP A 456 24.60 33.37 -24.30
N GLU A 457 24.40 32.05 -24.18
CA GLU A 457 24.60 31.08 -25.27
C GLU A 457 23.52 31.15 -26.38
N GLY A 458 22.48 31.97 -26.21
CA GLY A 458 21.40 32.15 -27.20
C GLY A 458 20.30 31.08 -27.16
N VAL A 459 20.18 30.32 -26.06
CA VAL A 459 19.07 29.39 -25.87
C VAL A 459 17.76 30.17 -25.70
N GLU A 460 16.68 29.67 -26.30
CA GLU A 460 15.36 30.32 -26.24
C GLU A 460 14.91 30.54 -24.78
N PRO A 461 14.43 31.76 -24.41
CA PRO A 461 14.06 32.09 -23.04
C PRO A 461 13.07 31.12 -22.36
N LEU A 462 12.14 30.55 -23.13
CA LEU A 462 11.20 29.54 -22.62
C LEU A 462 11.92 28.27 -22.14
N HIS A 463 12.79 27.70 -22.98
CA HIS A 463 13.58 26.52 -22.63
C HIS A 463 14.52 26.80 -21.46
N VAL A 464 15.07 28.02 -21.36
CA VAL A 464 15.89 28.43 -20.21
C VAL A 464 15.09 28.45 -18.91
N LEU A 465 13.88 29.02 -18.90
CA LEU A 465 13.01 29.00 -17.72
C LEU A 465 12.62 27.57 -17.32
N GLN A 466 12.30 26.73 -18.30
CA GLN A 466 12.01 25.30 -18.06
C GLN A 466 13.21 24.57 -17.44
N LEU A 467 14.42 24.80 -17.95
CA LEU A 467 15.65 24.25 -17.36
C LEU A 467 15.86 24.72 -15.92
N GLY A 468 15.59 25.99 -15.62
CA GLY A 468 15.65 26.51 -14.26
C GLY A 468 14.63 25.83 -13.33
N CYS A 469 13.39 25.64 -13.80
CA CYS A 469 12.36 24.90 -13.06
C CYS A 469 12.75 23.43 -12.86
N GLN A 470 13.34 22.78 -13.86
CA GLN A 470 13.84 21.41 -13.78
C GLN A 470 14.94 21.32 -12.72
N ALA A 471 15.91 22.24 -12.74
CA ALA A 471 16.97 22.31 -11.74
C ALA A 471 16.43 22.52 -10.31
N ILE A 472 15.35 23.31 -10.14
CA ILE A 472 14.65 23.46 -8.86
C ILE A 472 14.06 22.11 -8.40
N LEU A 473 13.36 21.38 -9.28
CA LEU A 473 12.75 20.07 -8.98
C LEU A 473 13.77 18.95 -8.73
N CYS A 474 15.03 19.13 -9.13
CA CYS A 474 16.12 18.18 -8.85
C CYS A 474 17.04 18.65 -7.70
N SER A 475 16.77 19.82 -7.11
CA SER A 475 17.64 20.39 -6.07
C SER A 475 17.33 19.83 -4.67
N PRO A 476 18.31 19.88 -3.74
CA PRO A 476 18.07 19.48 -2.35
C PRO A 476 16.90 20.21 -1.69
N GLY A 477 16.68 21.49 -2.03
CA GLY A 477 15.58 22.29 -1.52
C GLY A 477 14.21 21.69 -1.84
N PHE A 478 14.06 20.98 -2.97
CA PHE A 478 12.84 20.27 -3.33
C PHE A 478 12.85 18.82 -2.84
N LEU A 479 13.94 18.09 -3.05
CA LEU A 479 14.03 16.66 -2.78
C LEU A 479 14.08 16.30 -1.30
N TYR A 480 14.50 17.23 -0.42
CA TYR A 480 14.68 16.96 1.01
C TYR A 480 13.72 17.76 1.88
N LEU A 481 13.26 17.12 2.96
CA LEU A 481 12.55 17.77 4.05
C LEU A 481 13.58 18.37 5.02
N ASN A 482 13.65 19.70 5.08
CA ASN A 482 14.49 20.38 6.06
C ASN A 482 13.77 20.44 7.41
N LEU A 483 14.11 19.51 8.31
CA LEU A 483 13.51 19.39 9.64
C LEU A 483 14.36 20.03 10.76
N GLY A 484 15.59 20.47 10.47
CA GLY A 484 16.50 21.04 11.47
C GLY A 484 16.90 20.03 12.55
N GLU A 485 17.35 20.51 13.71
CA GLU A 485 17.70 19.69 14.88
C GLU A 485 16.92 20.18 16.10
N GLY A 486 16.51 19.27 16.98
CA GLY A 486 15.77 19.64 18.19
C GLY A 486 14.33 20.01 17.88
N GLU A 487 13.78 21.02 18.54
CA GLU A 487 12.38 21.41 18.32
C GLU A 487 12.14 21.96 16.91
N LEU A 488 11.16 21.38 16.21
CA LEU A 488 10.81 21.80 14.86
C LEU A 488 10.34 23.25 14.86
N ASN A 489 10.89 24.07 13.97
CA ASN A 489 10.25 25.35 13.65
C ASN A 489 8.89 25.11 12.97
N GLU A 490 8.05 26.14 12.93
CA GLU A 490 6.66 26.04 12.46
C GLU A 490 6.55 25.58 10.99
N VAL A 491 7.49 25.95 10.12
CA VAL A 491 7.50 25.55 8.69
C VAL A 491 7.93 24.09 8.52
N ALA A 492 8.91 23.64 9.31
CA ALA A 492 9.31 22.24 9.38
C ALA A 492 8.18 21.37 9.94
N LEU A 493 7.47 21.85 10.97
CA LEU A 493 6.29 21.20 11.53
C LEU A 493 5.16 21.09 10.49
N ALA A 494 4.89 22.15 9.73
CA ALA A 494 3.93 22.13 8.63
C ALA A 494 4.28 21.05 7.60
N SER A 495 5.56 20.98 7.21
CA SER A 495 6.05 20.00 6.25
C SER A 495 5.93 18.57 6.80
N ARG A 496 6.37 18.31 8.03
CA ARG A 496 6.24 16.98 8.64
C ARG A 496 4.78 16.54 8.71
N LEU A 497 3.88 17.44 9.11
CA LEU A 497 2.44 17.16 9.16
C LEU A 497 1.83 16.87 7.78
N SER A 498 2.18 17.66 6.76
CA SER A 498 1.65 17.48 5.41
C SER A 498 2.14 16.19 4.76
N TYR A 499 3.42 15.83 4.93
CA TYR A 499 3.95 14.58 4.38
C TYR A 499 3.45 13.36 5.15
N PHE A 500 3.20 13.48 6.46
CA PHE A 500 2.55 12.42 7.22
C PHE A 500 1.12 12.15 6.73
N LEU A 501 0.28 13.18 6.67
CA LEU A 501 -1.16 12.99 6.43
C LEU A 501 -1.58 13.04 4.96
N TRP A 502 -0.84 13.74 4.09
CA TRP A 502 -1.19 13.94 2.67
C TRP A 502 -0.09 13.51 1.69
N SER A 503 1.06 13.06 2.19
CA SER A 503 2.23 12.65 1.38
C SER A 503 2.71 13.71 0.39
N SER A 504 2.46 14.98 0.67
CA SER A 504 2.72 16.09 -0.25
C SER A 504 2.94 17.39 0.52
N ALA A 505 3.27 18.45 -0.22
CA ALA A 505 3.53 19.79 0.31
C ALA A 505 2.36 20.33 1.17
N PRO A 506 2.66 21.16 2.20
CA PRO A 506 1.66 21.90 2.95
C PRO A 506 0.76 22.75 2.04
N ASP A 507 -0.53 22.82 2.36
CA ASP A 507 -1.40 23.79 1.69
C ASP A 507 -1.17 25.22 2.18
N GLU A 508 -1.75 26.19 1.49
CA GLU A 508 -1.61 27.60 1.85
C GLU A 508 -2.06 27.90 3.28
N THR A 509 -3.11 27.22 3.76
CA THR A 509 -3.61 27.39 5.13
C THR A 509 -2.53 27.02 6.13
N LEU A 510 -1.90 25.85 5.96
CA LEU A 510 -0.85 25.38 6.86
C LEU A 510 0.39 26.28 6.81
N LEU A 511 0.82 26.71 5.60
CA LEU A 511 1.95 27.62 5.43
C LEU A 511 1.69 29.02 6.03
N LYS A 512 0.47 29.56 5.89
CA LYS A 512 0.10 30.85 6.50
C LYS A 512 0.13 30.77 8.02
N LEU A 513 -0.42 29.71 8.61
CA LEU A 513 -0.36 29.49 10.06
C LEU A 513 1.08 29.33 10.55
N ALA A 514 1.90 28.57 9.82
CA ALA A 514 3.29 28.34 10.17
C ALA A 514 4.12 29.63 10.12
N THR A 515 3.97 30.40 9.03
CA THR A 515 4.68 31.70 8.86
C THR A 515 4.26 32.71 9.94
N ALA A 516 3.01 32.63 10.42
CA ALA A 516 2.49 33.48 11.47
C ALA A 516 2.84 33.01 12.90
N GLY A 517 3.55 31.90 13.08
CA GLY A 517 3.87 31.36 14.40
C GLY A 517 2.69 30.74 15.16
N LYS A 518 1.63 30.34 14.45
CA LYS A 518 0.34 29.92 15.05
C LYS A 518 0.01 28.45 14.82
N LEU A 519 0.79 27.72 14.02
CA LEU A 519 0.44 26.34 13.65
C LEU A 519 0.44 25.42 14.88
N ARG A 520 1.47 25.47 15.72
CA ARG A 520 1.56 24.61 16.91
C ARG A 520 0.38 24.77 17.86
N SER A 521 -0.08 26.01 18.08
CA SER A 521 -1.25 26.29 18.93
C SER A 521 -2.57 25.74 18.38
N GLY A 522 -2.66 25.57 17.06
CA GLY A 522 -3.85 25.07 16.35
C GLY A 522 -3.70 23.66 15.79
N LEU A 523 -2.71 22.89 16.24
CA LEU A 523 -2.29 21.65 15.59
C LEU A 523 -3.41 20.59 15.55
N SER A 524 -4.15 20.42 16.66
CA SER A 524 -5.33 19.54 16.75
C SER A 524 -6.38 19.85 15.66
N ALA A 525 -6.69 21.14 15.47
CA ALA A 525 -7.66 21.57 14.46
C ALA A 525 -7.17 21.28 13.04
N GLN A 526 -5.86 21.42 12.79
CA GLN A 526 -5.27 21.10 11.50
C GLN A 526 -5.25 19.59 11.22
N VAL A 527 -4.96 18.75 12.21
CA VAL A 527 -5.05 17.28 12.08
C VAL A 527 -6.47 16.88 11.64
N LYS A 528 -7.50 17.35 12.36
CA LYS A 528 -8.91 17.05 12.03
C LYS A 528 -9.29 17.51 10.62
N ARG A 529 -8.91 18.74 10.25
CA ARG A 529 -9.14 19.29 8.90
C ARG A 529 -8.48 18.42 7.83
N MET A 530 -7.24 18.03 8.06
CA MET A 530 -6.46 17.28 7.07
C MET A 530 -6.93 15.84 6.91
N LEU A 531 -7.34 15.19 8.01
CA LEU A 531 -7.94 13.85 7.98
C LEU A 531 -9.33 13.83 7.33
N ALA A 532 -10.06 14.96 7.34
CA ALA A 532 -11.35 15.08 6.65
C ALA A 532 -11.21 15.39 5.15
N HIS A 533 -10.02 15.78 4.69
CA HIS A 533 -9.78 16.16 3.31
C HIS A 533 -9.45 14.92 2.44
N PRO A 534 -9.95 14.79 1.20
CA PRO A 534 -9.71 13.61 0.35
C PRO A 534 -8.22 13.23 0.14
N LYS A 535 -7.30 14.17 0.31
CA LYS A 535 -5.85 13.88 0.27
C LYS A 535 -5.37 12.93 1.39
N SER A 536 -6.12 12.79 2.49
CA SER A 536 -5.81 11.82 3.56
C SER A 536 -5.79 10.38 3.06
N ASP A 537 -6.46 10.11 1.94
CA ASP A 537 -6.48 8.81 1.29
C ASP A 537 -5.09 8.35 0.91
N ARG A 538 -4.19 9.30 0.59
CA ARG A 538 -2.80 8.99 0.28
C ARG A 538 -2.07 8.39 1.48
N PHE A 539 -2.32 8.93 2.67
CA PHE A 539 -1.83 8.35 3.92
C PHE A 539 -2.42 6.96 4.13
N ILE A 540 -3.74 6.79 4.00
CA ILE A 540 -4.42 5.50 4.22
C ILE A 540 -3.83 4.43 3.30
N THR A 541 -3.84 4.67 1.99
CA THR A 541 -3.34 3.72 0.98
C THR A 541 -1.87 3.39 1.23
N HIS A 542 -1.01 4.39 1.42
CA HIS A 542 0.42 4.15 1.56
C HIS A 542 0.78 3.51 2.91
N PHE A 543 0.23 4.02 4.01
CA PHE A 543 0.47 3.47 5.35
C PHE A 543 0.01 2.03 5.46
N VAL A 544 -1.21 1.71 5.03
CA VAL A 544 -1.77 0.34 5.11
C VAL A 544 -0.97 -0.61 4.22
N ARG A 545 -0.67 -0.20 2.97
CA ARG A 545 0.16 -0.97 2.03
C ARG A 545 1.52 -1.33 2.64
N ARG A 546 2.17 -0.39 3.33
CA ARG A 546 3.50 -0.58 3.93
C ARG A 546 3.46 -1.31 5.28
N TRP A 547 2.56 -0.92 6.17
CA TRP A 547 2.35 -1.56 7.47
C TRP A 547 2.10 -3.06 7.30
N LEU A 548 1.15 -3.43 6.43
CA LEU A 548 0.77 -4.81 6.18
C LEU A 548 1.53 -5.45 5.00
N ASP A 549 2.52 -4.76 4.42
CA ASP A 549 3.30 -5.29 3.29
C ASP A 549 2.43 -5.92 2.18
N LEU A 550 1.34 -5.23 1.82
CA LEU A 550 0.33 -5.74 0.89
C LEU A 550 0.88 -5.95 -0.53
N ASP A 551 2.08 -5.44 -0.83
CA ASP A 551 2.79 -5.70 -2.07
C ASP A 551 3.09 -7.18 -2.30
N ASN A 552 3.20 -7.97 -1.22
CA ASN A 552 3.46 -9.41 -1.31
C ASN A 552 2.35 -10.19 -2.02
N ILE A 553 1.11 -9.66 -2.07
CA ILE A 553 -0.03 -10.28 -2.76
C ILE A 553 0.24 -10.43 -4.28
N GLY A 554 1.04 -9.53 -4.86
CA GLY A 554 1.37 -9.52 -6.29
C GLY A 554 2.83 -9.87 -6.62
N ALA A 555 3.74 -9.82 -5.64
CA ALA A 555 5.17 -10.07 -5.86
C ALA A 555 5.46 -11.53 -6.28
N MET A 556 4.77 -12.48 -5.66
CA MET A 556 4.69 -13.88 -6.10
C MET A 556 3.23 -14.19 -6.42
N PRO A 557 2.78 -13.94 -7.66
CA PRO A 557 1.37 -14.05 -7.98
C PRO A 557 0.88 -15.50 -7.78
N PRO A 558 -0.36 -15.70 -7.29
CA PRO A 558 -0.89 -17.03 -7.06
C PRO A 558 -0.81 -17.96 -8.28
N SER A 559 -0.71 -19.28 -8.06
CA SER A 559 -0.74 -20.27 -9.16
C SER A 559 -1.94 -20.01 -10.10
N GLN A 560 -1.75 -20.25 -11.40
CA GLN A 560 -2.84 -20.17 -12.39
C GLN A 560 -3.99 -21.16 -12.10
N ASP A 561 -3.77 -22.15 -11.23
CA ASP A 561 -4.80 -23.05 -10.72
C ASP A 561 -5.85 -22.31 -9.88
N PHE A 562 -5.48 -21.20 -9.24
CA PHE A 562 -6.41 -20.29 -8.57
C PHE A 562 -7.15 -19.40 -9.58
N LEU A 563 -7.88 -20.02 -10.51
CA LEU A 563 -8.61 -19.33 -11.59
C LEU A 563 -9.51 -18.19 -11.07
N VAL A 564 -10.11 -18.38 -9.89
CA VAL A 564 -11.00 -17.39 -9.25
C VAL A 564 -10.24 -16.11 -8.90
N TYR A 565 -8.98 -16.20 -8.46
CA TYR A 565 -8.15 -15.03 -8.12
C TYR A 565 -8.04 -14.06 -9.30
N TYR A 566 -7.75 -14.60 -10.48
CA TYR A 566 -7.60 -13.83 -11.72
C TYR A 566 -8.93 -13.40 -12.34
N ARG A 567 -9.91 -14.32 -12.37
CA ARG A 567 -11.25 -14.03 -12.94
C ARG A 567 -11.94 -12.89 -12.19
N ASP A 568 -11.90 -12.95 -10.86
CA ASP A 568 -12.65 -12.06 -9.98
C ASP A 568 -11.81 -10.85 -9.52
N ASN A 569 -10.58 -10.69 -10.04
CA ASN A 569 -9.67 -9.59 -9.72
C ASN A 569 -9.47 -9.43 -8.19
N LEU A 570 -9.29 -10.56 -7.50
CA LEU A 570 -9.30 -10.63 -6.04
C LEU A 570 -8.19 -9.81 -5.41
N GLU A 571 -7.02 -9.66 -6.07
CA GLU A 571 -5.95 -8.80 -5.59
C GLU A 571 -6.43 -7.39 -5.26
N THR A 572 -7.08 -6.73 -6.24
CA THR A 572 -7.59 -5.37 -6.06
C THR A 572 -8.70 -5.34 -5.03
N ALA A 573 -9.60 -6.33 -5.05
CA ALA A 573 -10.72 -6.38 -4.10
C ALA A 573 -10.25 -6.54 -2.65
N MET A 574 -9.25 -7.39 -2.40
CA MET A 574 -8.64 -7.62 -1.09
C MET A 574 -7.90 -6.38 -0.59
N ARG A 575 -7.06 -5.74 -1.44
CA ARG A 575 -6.37 -4.50 -1.04
C ARG A 575 -7.39 -3.40 -0.70
N ASN A 576 -8.40 -3.22 -1.55
CA ASN A 576 -9.44 -2.21 -1.33
C ASN A 576 -10.31 -2.53 -0.10
N GLU A 577 -10.57 -3.80 0.22
CA GLU A 577 -11.25 -4.20 1.47
C GLU A 577 -10.48 -3.65 2.68
N THR A 578 -9.18 -3.92 2.74
CA THR A 578 -8.34 -3.50 3.87
C THR A 578 -8.21 -1.98 3.98
N GLU A 579 -8.03 -1.29 2.85
CA GLU A 579 -7.96 0.17 2.81
C GLU A 579 -9.31 0.81 3.21
N MET A 580 -10.43 0.30 2.71
CA MET A 580 -11.77 0.77 3.06
C MET A 580 -12.09 0.49 4.54
N PHE A 581 -11.65 -0.64 5.07
CA PHE A 581 -11.78 -0.97 6.49
C PHE A 581 -11.01 0.02 7.37
N PHE A 582 -9.73 0.26 7.08
CA PHE A 582 -8.93 1.26 7.81
C PHE A 582 -9.55 2.65 7.73
N ARG A 583 -9.97 3.06 6.53
CA ARG A 583 -10.68 4.32 6.29
C ARG A 583 -11.95 4.44 7.14
N HIS A 584 -12.72 3.36 7.26
CA HIS A 584 -13.93 3.33 8.08
C HIS A 584 -13.61 3.54 9.56
N VAL A 585 -12.64 2.79 10.10
CA VAL A 585 -12.19 2.92 11.49
C VAL A 585 -11.71 4.35 11.77
N LEU A 586 -10.96 4.96 10.83
CA LEU A 586 -10.50 6.34 10.94
C LEU A 586 -11.65 7.34 10.90
N LYS A 587 -12.52 7.26 9.88
CA LYS A 587 -13.59 8.23 9.62
C LYS A 587 -14.60 8.30 10.76
N TYR A 588 -14.94 7.15 11.36
CA TYR A 588 -15.89 7.07 12.47
C TYR A 588 -15.19 7.04 13.83
N ASN A 589 -13.86 7.24 13.86
CA ASN A 589 -13.04 7.22 15.06
C ASN A 589 -13.33 6.01 15.96
N LEU A 590 -13.38 4.81 15.37
CA LEU A 590 -13.69 3.59 16.10
C LEU A 590 -12.50 3.18 16.99
N PRO A 591 -12.74 2.45 18.10
CA PRO A 591 -11.70 1.94 18.98
C PRO A 591 -10.67 1.09 18.21
N LEU A 592 -9.40 1.12 18.62
CA LEU A 592 -8.35 0.38 17.91
C LEU A 592 -8.54 -1.14 17.94
N ARG A 593 -9.23 -1.67 18.95
CA ARG A 593 -9.58 -3.09 19.03
C ARG A 593 -10.50 -3.54 17.88
N GLU A 594 -11.17 -2.60 17.21
CA GLU A 594 -12.00 -2.85 16.03
C GLU A 594 -11.24 -3.61 14.93
N PHE A 595 -9.94 -3.31 14.76
CA PHE A 595 -9.07 -4.01 13.81
C PHE A 595 -8.94 -5.52 14.09
N LEU A 596 -9.25 -5.97 15.31
CA LEU A 596 -9.22 -7.37 15.71
C LEU A 596 -10.62 -7.97 15.86
N GLU A 597 -11.56 -7.18 16.38
CA GLU A 597 -12.87 -7.69 16.80
C GLU A 597 -14.00 -7.50 15.77
N ALA A 598 -13.83 -6.66 14.75
CA ALA A 598 -14.91 -6.33 13.81
C ALA A 598 -15.62 -7.58 13.27
N ASP A 599 -16.94 -7.58 13.38
CA ASP A 599 -17.85 -8.61 12.86
C ASP A 599 -18.47 -8.18 11.53
N TYR A 600 -17.80 -7.31 10.79
CA TYR A 600 -18.16 -6.87 9.44
C TYR A 600 -16.90 -6.67 8.60
N SER A 601 -17.07 -6.60 7.28
CA SER A 601 -16.02 -6.15 6.37
C SER A 601 -16.61 -5.37 5.19
N PHE A 602 -15.76 -4.94 4.26
CA PHE A 602 -16.13 -4.23 3.05
C PHE A 602 -15.92 -5.13 1.84
N LEU A 603 -17.01 -5.66 1.30
CA LEU A 603 -16.97 -6.68 0.26
C LEU A 603 -17.74 -6.21 -0.96
N ASN A 604 -17.22 -6.49 -2.15
CA ASN A 604 -18.03 -6.56 -3.36
C ASN A 604 -18.50 -8.00 -3.57
N ARG A 605 -19.32 -8.23 -4.60
CA ARG A 605 -19.88 -9.54 -4.91
C ARG A 605 -18.80 -10.62 -5.06
N GLU A 606 -17.73 -10.29 -5.78
CA GLU A 606 -16.60 -11.15 -6.10
C GLU A 606 -15.87 -11.64 -4.85
N LEU A 607 -15.51 -10.71 -3.96
CA LEU A 607 -14.85 -11.04 -2.70
C LEU A 607 -15.79 -11.76 -1.73
N ALA A 608 -17.07 -11.40 -1.70
CA ALA A 608 -18.06 -12.10 -0.89
C ALA A 608 -18.23 -13.56 -1.34
N LEU A 609 -18.28 -13.82 -2.65
CA LEU A 609 -18.32 -15.18 -3.20
C LEU A 609 -17.06 -15.97 -2.81
N HIS A 610 -15.89 -15.34 -2.89
CA HIS A 610 -14.63 -15.94 -2.43
C HIS A 610 -14.65 -16.28 -0.93
N TYR A 611 -15.28 -15.44 -0.12
CA TYR A 611 -15.43 -15.66 1.32
C TYR A 611 -16.58 -16.60 1.71
N GLY A 612 -17.37 -17.09 0.74
CA GLY A 612 -18.54 -17.93 0.99
C GLY A 612 -19.73 -17.16 1.59
N ILE A 613 -19.75 -15.83 1.44
CA ILE A 613 -20.81 -14.95 1.95
C ILE A 613 -21.83 -14.71 0.84
N LYS A 614 -23.11 -14.96 1.14
CA LYS A 614 -24.22 -14.83 0.20
C LYS A 614 -24.88 -13.45 0.31
N GLY A 615 -25.59 -13.05 -0.76
CA GLY A 615 -26.45 -11.87 -0.75
C GLY A 615 -25.79 -10.54 -1.11
N VAL A 616 -24.48 -10.51 -1.32
CA VAL A 616 -23.74 -9.33 -1.80
C VAL A 616 -23.84 -9.24 -3.32
N GLN A 617 -24.10 -8.05 -3.85
CA GLN A 617 -24.26 -7.78 -5.28
C GLN A 617 -23.46 -6.53 -5.67
N GLY A 618 -23.08 -6.40 -6.94
CA GLY A 618 -22.31 -5.26 -7.43
C GLY A 618 -20.80 -5.35 -7.21
N ASN A 619 -20.06 -4.60 -8.03
CA ASN A 619 -18.60 -4.49 -7.99
C ASN A 619 -18.09 -3.52 -6.92
N ASP A 620 -18.95 -2.67 -6.37
CA ASP A 620 -18.60 -1.71 -5.33
C ASP A 620 -18.48 -2.38 -3.97
N LEU A 621 -17.50 -1.95 -3.17
CA LEU A 621 -17.36 -2.41 -1.81
C LEU A 621 -18.48 -1.84 -0.93
N GLN A 622 -19.20 -2.72 -0.26
CA GLN A 622 -20.23 -2.36 0.72
C GLN A 622 -19.94 -3.00 2.07
N ARG A 623 -20.43 -2.38 3.15
CA ARG A 623 -20.29 -2.95 4.49
C ARG A 623 -21.19 -4.18 4.62
N VAL A 624 -20.62 -5.32 4.95
CA VAL A 624 -21.30 -6.62 5.05
C VAL A 624 -21.04 -7.23 6.42
N SER A 625 -22.09 -7.72 7.08
CA SER A 625 -21.97 -8.46 8.34
C SER A 625 -21.27 -9.80 8.13
N LEU A 626 -20.35 -10.13 9.04
CA LEU A 626 -19.65 -11.40 9.17
C LEU A 626 -20.18 -12.24 10.34
N GLN A 627 -21.31 -11.86 10.95
CA GLN A 627 -21.90 -12.64 12.03
C GLN A 627 -22.20 -14.07 11.56
N GLY A 628 -21.78 -15.06 12.35
CA GLY A 628 -21.88 -16.48 12.01
C GLY A 628 -20.85 -16.97 10.97
N ASN A 629 -19.92 -16.12 10.53
CA ASN A 629 -18.78 -16.50 9.70
C ASN A 629 -17.53 -16.77 10.56
N THR A 630 -16.53 -17.45 9.99
CA THR A 630 -15.24 -17.70 10.64
C THR A 630 -14.29 -16.50 10.54
N ARG A 631 -14.59 -15.52 9.68
CA ARG A 631 -13.81 -14.29 9.48
C ARG A 631 -14.20 -13.19 10.47
N GLY A 632 -13.24 -12.31 10.76
CA GLY A 632 -13.44 -11.06 11.49
C GLY A 632 -12.13 -10.32 11.73
N GLY A 633 -12.19 -9.00 11.83
CA GLY A 633 -11.02 -8.13 11.90
C GLY A 633 -10.02 -8.35 10.75
N LEU A 634 -8.79 -7.88 10.93
CA LEU A 634 -7.70 -8.02 9.95
C LEU A 634 -7.30 -9.48 9.71
N LEU A 635 -7.37 -10.33 10.75
CA LEU A 635 -7.00 -11.75 10.66
C LEU A 635 -7.89 -12.55 9.70
N GLY A 636 -9.13 -12.11 9.50
CA GLY A 636 -10.08 -12.73 8.57
C GLY A 636 -10.00 -12.21 7.14
N GLN A 637 -9.23 -11.15 6.86
CA GLN A 637 -9.16 -10.53 5.53
C GLN A 637 -8.21 -11.29 4.60
N GLY A 638 -8.64 -11.47 3.35
CA GLY A 638 -7.91 -12.15 2.29
C GLY A 638 -6.56 -11.50 2.00
N ALA A 639 -6.48 -10.17 2.09
CA ALA A 639 -5.23 -9.43 1.88
C ALA A 639 -4.11 -9.92 2.81
N LEU A 640 -4.40 -10.05 4.11
CA LEU A 640 -3.45 -10.51 5.13
C LEU A 640 -3.07 -11.99 4.91
N LEU A 641 -4.07 -12.82 4.62
CA LEU A 641 -3.91 -14.26 4.43
C LEU A 641 -3.11 -14.60 3.17
N THR A 642 -3.22 -13.78 2.12
CA THR A 642 -2.49 -13.91 0.86
C THR A 642 -1.11 -13.27 0.93
N ALA A 643 -0.95 -12.11 1.58
CA ALA A 643 0.35 -11.46 1.76
C ALA A 643 1.35 -12.31 2.59
N SER A 644 0.85 -13.29 3.33
CA SER A 644 1.62 -14.22 4.15
C SER A 644 1.76 -15.63 3.52
N ALA A 645 1.48 -15.77 2.23
CA ALA A 645 1.62 -17.01 1.45
C ALA A 645 2.61 -16.84 0.28
N ASN A 646 3.00 -17.96 -0.36
CA ASN A 646 3.93 -17.94 -1.51
C ASN A 646 3.22 -18.07 -2.88
N GLY A 647 1.90 -17.90 -2.91
CA GLY A 647 1.07 -18.00 -4.11
C GLY A 647 0.65 -19.42 -4.52
N VAL A 648 1.30 -20.46 -4.02
CA VAL A 648 0.92 -21.86 -4.28
C VAL A 648 0.40 -22.51 -3.00
N ASP A 649 1.19 -22.41 -1.94
CA ASP A 649 0.98 -23.03 -0.65
C ASP A 649 1.04 -21.99 0.48
N THR A 650 0.66 -22.45 1.67
CA THR A 650 0.76 -21.68 2.92
C THR A 650 1.97 -22.13 3.72
N SER A 651 2.48 -21.25 4.57
CA SER A 651 3.50 -21.61 5.57
C SER A 651 3.04 -21.12 6.95
N PRO A 652 2.76 -22.04 7.91
CA PRO A 652 2.42 -21.65 9.27
C PRO A 652 3.50 -20.76 9.90
N VAL A 653 4.77 -21.02 9.60
CA VAL A 653 5.89 -20.23 10.14
C VAL A 653 5.81 -18.78 9.63
N VAL A 654 5.66 -18.60 8.31
CA VAL A 654 5.55 -17.25 7.71
C VAL A 654 4.32 -16.51 8.23
N ARG A 655 3.17 -17.19 8.33
CA ARG A 655 1.93 -16.62 8.88
C ARG A 655 2.07 -16.21 10.33
N GLY A 656 2.68 -17.06 11.16
CA GLY A 656 2.91 -16.76 12.57
C GLY A 656 3.83 -15.56 12.75
N ILE A 657 4.94 -15.50 12.01
CA ILE A 657 5.87 -14.35 11.99
C ILE A 657 5.11 -13.09 11.56
N TYR A 658 4.33 -13.18 10.48
CA TYR A 658 3.57 -12.06 9.96
C TYR A 658 2.59 -11.49 11.01
N VAL A 659 1.83 -12.34 11.72
CA VAL A 659 0.94 -11.90 12.81
C VAL A 659 1.74 -11.24 13.95
N LEU A 660 2.86 -11.84 14.35
CA LEU A 660 3.71 -11.31 15.41
C LEU A 660 4.26 -9.92 15.05
N GLU A 661 4.78 -9.75 13.85
CA GLU A 661 5.40 -8.50 13.42
C GLU A 661 4.37 -7.41 13.10
N LYS A 662 3.31 -7.76 12.37
CA LYS A 662 2.36 -6.77 11.85
C LYS A 662 1.32 -6.38 12.89
N LEU A 663 0.91 -7.30 13.77
CA LEU A 663 -0.14 -7.04 14.76
C LEU A 663 0.38 -6.93 16.19
N LEU A 664 1.40 -7.70 16.59
CA LEU A 664 1.84 -7.78 17.99
C LEU A 664 3.17 -7.07 18.30
N GLY A 665 3.84 -6.49 17.30
CA GLY A 665 5.08 -5.74 17.46
C GLY A 665 6.28 -6.58 17.89
N TYR A 666 6.34 -7.85 17.48
CA TYR A 666 7.45 -8.75 17.79
C TYR A 666 8.08 -9.31 16.51
N THR A 667 9.36 -9.02 16.30
CA THR A 667 10.18 -9.61 15.22
C THR A 667 11.00 -10.76 15.79
N PRO A 668 10.73 -12.01 15.39
CA PRO A 668 11.58 -13.15 15.78
C PRO A 668 13.01 -12.97 15.25
N PRO A 669 14.05 -13.36 16.02
CA PRO A 669 15.42 -13.28 15.54
C PRO A 669 15.63 -14.23 14.35
N PRO A 670 16.55 -13.92 13.42
CA PRO A 670 16.90 -14.82 12.35
C PRO A 670 17.49 -16.14 12.90
N PRO A 671 17.48 -17.23 12.12
CA PRO A 671 18.14 -18.48 12.51
C PRO A 671 19.63 -18.27 12.82
N PRO A 672 20.22 -18.96 13.83
CA PRO A 672 21.64 -18.83 14.15
C PRO A 672 22.53 -19.22 12.96
N PRO A 673 23.55 -18.41 12.58
CA PRO A 673 24.40 -18.68 11.43
C PRO A 673 25.30 -19.93 11.61
N ASP A 674 25.63 -20.28 12.86
CA ASP A 674 26.67 -21.27 13.18
C ASP A 674 26.13 -22.70 13.45
N VAL A 675 24.83 -22.93 13.30
CA VAL A 675 24.25 -24.26 13.41
C VAL A 675 24.06 -24.80 12.00
N PRO A 676 24.80 -25.84 11.54
CA PRO A 676 24.50 -26.48 10.27
C PRO A 676 23.02 -26.86 10.29
N ALA A 677 22.31 -26.66 9.17
CA ALA A 677 20.90 -27.03 9.06
C ALA A 677 20.78 -28.54 9.35
N ILE A 678 20.59 -28.90 10.61
CA ILE A 678 20.22 -30.25 11.01
C ILE A 678 18.79 -30.33 10.53
N GLU A 679 18.60 -30.83 9.31
CA GLU A 679 17.28 -31.18 8.82
C GLU A 679 16.76 -32.30 9.73
N PRO A 680 15.75 -32.03 10.56
CA PRO A 680 15.20 -33.07 11.42
C PRO A 680 14.60 -34.15 10.52
N ASP A 681 14.63 -35.40 10.97
CA ASP A 681 14.06 -36.51 10.21
C ASP A 681 12.52 -36.43 10.13
N ILE A 682 12.04 -35.72 9.11
CA ILE A 682 10.62 -35.56 8.83
C ILE A 682 9.97 -36.81 8.20
N ARG A 683 10.72 -37.89 7.95
CA ARG A 683 10.16 -39.11 7.32
C ARG A 683 8.97 -39.65 8.12
N GLY A 684 7.87 -39.93 7.42
CA GLY A 684 6.63 -40.39 8.04
C GLY A 684 5.68 -39.29 8.52
N ALA A 685 6.09 -38.01 8.51
CA ALA A 685 5.16 -36.89 8.69
C ALA A 685 4.36 -36.67 7.39
N LYS A 686 3.04 -36.66 7.52
CA LYS A 686 2.09 -36.48 6.41
C LYS A 686 1.54 -35.06 6.35
N THR A 687 1.47 -34.37 7.49
CA THR A 687 0.95 -33.00 7.58
C THR A 687 2.06 -31.99 7.89
N ILE A 688 1.85 -30.72 7.52
CA ILE A 688 2.79 -29.63 7.85
C ILE A 688 2.97 -29.51 9.37
N ARG A 689 1.90 -29.76 10.13
CA ARG A 689 1.95 -29.78 11.59
C ARG A 689 2.89 -30.85 12.12
N GLU A 690 2.79 -32.09 11.63
CA GLU A 690 3.69 -33.18 12.02
C GLU A 690 5.15 -32.87 11.66
N GLN A 691 5.39 -32.25 10.50
CA GLN A 691 6.73 -31.82 10.09
C GLN A 691 7.30 -30.78 11.06
N LEU A 692 6.52 -29.76 11.44
CA LEU A 692 6.96 -28.72 12.38
C LEU A 692 7.11 -29.25 13.81
N VAL A 693 6.27 -30.19 14.25
CA VAL A 693 6.43 -30.86 15.56
C VAL A 693 7.77 -31.59 15.62
N LYS A 694 8.13 -32.34 14.57
CA LYS A 694 9.45 -32.96 14.47
C LYS A 694 10.57 -31.94 14.40
N HIS A 695 10.36 -30.83 13.68
CA HIS A 695 11.34 -29.74 13.63
C HIS A 695 11.62 -29.12 15.01
N ARG A 696 10.60 -29.09 15.87
CA ARG A 696 10.69 -28.62 17.26
C ARG A 696 11.33 -29.62 18.22
N GLU A 697 11.68 -30.83 17.81
CA GLU A 697 12.49 -31.75 18.65
C GLU A 697 13.90 -31.19 18.85
N ILE A 698 14.37 -30.35 17.92
CA ILE A 698 15.62 -29.60 18.06
C ILE A 698 15.40 -28.47 19.08
N ALA A 699 16.10 -28.57 20.21
CA ALA A 699 15.91 -27.66 21.34
C ALA A 699 16.10 -26.18 20.98
N THR A 700 17.01 -25.84 20.07
CA THR A 700 17.25 -24.46 19.60
C THR A 700 16.09 -23.94 18.74
N CYS A 701 15.58 -24.73 17.81
CA CYS A 701 14.43 -24.35 16.97
C CYS A 701 13.14 -24.22 17.80
N ALA A 702 12.96 -25.08 18.79
CA ALA A 702 11.78 -25.09 19.66
C ALA A 702 11.54 -23.75 20.38
N GLU A 703 12.58 -22.99 20.68
CA GLU A 703 12.49 -21.73 21.43
C GLU A 703 11.69 -20.67 20.67
N CYS A 704 12.00 -20.47 19.38
CA CYS A 704 11.29 -19.52 18.53
C CYS A 704 9.95 -20.09 18.05
N HIS A 705 9.93 -21.35 17.61
CA HIS A 705 8.73 -21.99 17.06
C HIS A 705 7.59 -22.12 18.08
N ARG A 706 7.87 -22.21 19.38
CA ARG A 706 6.84 -22.11 20.44
C ARG A 706 6.04 -20.81 20.38
N LYS A 707 6.67 -19.71 19.97
CA LYS A 707 6.02 -18.40 19.81
C LYS A 707 5.39 -18.22 18.45
N ILE A 708 5.87 -18.90 17.41
CA ILE A 708 5.47 -18.67 16.01
C ILE A 708 4.36 -19.62 15.57
N ASP A 709 4.61 -20.92 15.71
CA ASP A 709 3.78 -21.97 15.09
C ASP A 709 2.31 -21.93 15.51
N PRO A 710 1.94 -21.67 16.78
CA PRO A 710 0.54 -21.60 17.15
C PRO A 710 -0.23 -20.55 16.35
N LEU A 711 0.33 -19.36 16.16
CA LEU A 711 -0.34 -18.29 15.39
C LEU A 711 -0.47 -18.68 13.91
N GLY A 712 0.52 -19.39 13.38
CA GLY A 712 0.49 -19.96 12.04
C GLY A 712 -0.61 -21.00 11.85
N PHE A 713 -0.63 -22.02 12.72
CA PHE A 713 -1.61 -23.11 12.67
C PHE A 713 -3.04 -22.60 12.73
N ALA A 714 -3.30 -21.57 13.54
CA ALA A 714 -4.61 -20.95 13.65
C ALA A 714 -5.17 -20.43 12.31
N LEU A 715 -4.30 -20.12 11.35
CA LEU A 715 -4.67 -19.56 10.05
C LEU A 715 -4.68 -20.61 8.94
N GLU A 716 -4.30 -21.87 9.20
CA GLU A 716 -4.18 -22.88 8.14
C GLU A 716 -5.50 -23.32 7.52
N ASN A 717 -6.64 -23.00 8.15
CA ASN A 717 -7.97 -23.11 7.53
C ASN A 717 -8.20 -22.12 6.39
N TYR A 718 -7.23 -21.24 6.09
CA TYR A 718 -7.24 -20.40 4.90
C TYR A 718 -6.14 -20.85 3.92
N ASP A 719 -6.48 -20.99 2.64
CA ASP A 719 -5.53 -21.32 1.56
C ASP A 719 -4.62 -20.13 1.18
N ALA A 720 -3.80 -20.30 0.13
CA ALA A 720 -2.84 -19.29 -0.32
C ALA A 720 -3.49 -18.00 -0.84
N ILE A 721 -4.75 -18.04 -1.28
CA ILE A 721 -5.53 -16.85 -1.68
C ILE A 721 -6.54 -16.45 -0.60
N GLY A 722 -6.36 -16.94 0.63
CA GLY A 722 -7.23 -16.62 1.76
C GLY A 722 -8.62 -17.25 1.69
N GLY A 723 -8.88 -18.22 0.80
CA GLY A 723 -10.13 -18.99 0.74
C GLY A 723 -10.21 -20.04 1.86
N TRP A 724 -11.42 -20.40 2.31
CA TRP A 724 -11.57 -21.37 3.41
C TRP A 724 -11.32 -22.82 2.95
N ARG A 725 -10.57 -23.60 3.75
CA ARG A 725 -10.32 -25.04 3.53
C ARG A 725 -10.36 -25.85 4.83
N GLY A 726 -10.83 -27.10 4.73
CA GLY A 726 -10.85 -28.07 5.82
C GLY A 726 -9.71 -29.10 5.79
N GLU A 727 -9.04 -29.23 4.64
CA GLU A 727 -7.93 -30.15 4.40
C GLU A 727 -6.89 -29.53 3.46
N TYR A 728 -5.65 -30.01 3.52
CA TYR A 728 -4.57 -29.61 2.59
C TYR A 728 -4.70 -30.27 1.20
N GLY A 729 -5.56 -31.29 1.10
CA GLY A 729 -5.71 -32.17 -0.07
C GLY A 729 -5.35 -33.63 0.25
N ARG A 730 -5.80 -34.57 -0.59
CA ARG A 730 -5.63 -36.03 -0.38
C ARG A 730 -6.19 -36.52 0.97
N ASN A 731 -7.28 -35.92 1.45
CA ASN A 731 -7.90 -36.24 2.75
C ASN A 731 -6.99 -35.99 3.96
N LEU A 732 -6.06 -35.02 3.89
CA LEU A 732 -5.22 -34.62 5.02
C LEU A 732 -5.88 -33.48 5.82
N PRO A 733 -6.47 -33.75 6.99
CA PRO A 733 -7.22 -32.75 7.74
C PRO A 733 -6.31 -31.65 8.30
N ILE A 734 -6.88 -30.45 8.45
CA ILE A 734 -6.20 -29.32 9.09
C ILE A 734 -6.51 -29.35 10.60
N ASP A 735 -5.45 -29.33 11.41
CA ASP A 735 -5.53 -29.05 12.84
C ASP A 735 -5.03 -27.63 13.12
N ALA A 736 -5.99 -26.73 13.35
CA ALA A 736 -5.73 -25.32 13.65
C ALA A 736 -5.57 -25.04 15.15
N SER A 737 -5.55 -26.05 16.02
CA SER A 737 -5.39 -25.84 17.47
C SER A 737 -3.97 -25.38 17.84
N GLY A 738 -3.81 -24.71 18.98
CA GLY A 738 -2.50 -24.30 19.46
C GLY A 738 -2.49 -23.89 20.93
N LYS A 739 -1.28 -23.80 21.49
CA LYS A 739 -1.01 -23.29 22.83
C LYS A 739 -0.09 -22.07 22.71
N LEU A 740 -0.53 -20.92 23.21
CA LEU A 740 0.24 -19.68 23.22
C LEU A 740 1.31 -19.69 24.35
N PRO A 741 2.33 -18.82 24.28
CA PRO A 741 3.39 -18.74 25.31
C PRO A 741 2.90 -18.44 26.73
N ASP A 742 1.74 -17.80 26.87
CA ASP A 742 1.10 -17.51 28.17
C ASP A 742 0.30 -18.70 28.73
N GLY A 743 0.34 -19.86 28.07
CA GLY A 743 -0.34 -21.08 28.47
C GLY A 743 -1.76 -21.25 27.92
N LYS A 744 -2.35 -20.21 27.30
CA LYS A 744 -3.72 -20.28 26.77
C LYS A 744 -3.80 -21.22 25.57
N ILE A 745 -4.90 -21.95 25.47
CA ILE A 745 -5.14 -22.96 24.42
C ILE A 745 -6.36 -22.54 23.59
N PHE A 746 -6.29 -22.79 22.29
CA PHE A 746 -7.42 -22.64 21.36
C PHE A 746 -7.50 -23.86 20.44
N LYS A 747 -8.70 -24.16 19.96
CA LYS A 747 -9.02 -25.27 19.06
C LYS A 747 -9.45 -24.82 17.67
N THR A 748 -9.91 -23.58 17.54
CA THR A 748 -10.47 -23.04 16.29
C THR A 748 -9.90 -21.66 15.96
N PRO A 749 -9.93 -21.24 14.68
CA PRO A 749 -9.56 -19.87 14.30
C PRO A 749 -10.38 -18.79 15.02
N ALA A 750 -11.65 -19.08 15.35
CA ALA A 750 -12.51 -18.16 16.09
C ALA A 750 -12.04 -17.99 17.55
N GLU A 751 -11.69 -19.09 18.23
CA GLU A 751 -11.10 -19.04 19.58
C GLU A 751 -9.74 -18.32 19.56
N PHE A 752 -8.90 -18.57 18.55
CA PHE A 752 -7.64 -17.85 18.38
C PHE A 752 -7.84 -16.33 18.22
N ARG A 753 -8.80 -15.91 17.38
CA ARG A 753 -9.15 -14.50 17.22
C ARG A 753 -9.53 -13.88 18.57
N GLN A 754 -10.28 -14.59 19.41
CA GLN A 754 -10.63 -14.06 20.72
C GLN A 754 -9.41 -13.85 21.63
N LEU A 755 -8.43 -14.77 21.58
CA LEU A 755 -7.15 -14.59 22.27
C LEU A 755 -6.34 -13.39 21.72
N MET A 756 -6.49 -13.06 20.44
CA MET A 756 -5.87 -11.86 19.85
C MET A 756 -6.58 -10.57 20.29
N ILE A 757 -7.92 -10.58 20.42
CA ILE A 757 -8.70 -9.45 20.94
C ILE A 757 -8.29 -9.13 22.39
N GLU A 758 -8.04 -10.14 23.22
CA GLU A 758 -7.51 -9.95 24.58
C GLU A 758 -6.15 -9.21 24.60
N ARG A 759 -5.39 -9.30 23.51
CA ARG A 759 -4.09 -8.62 23.32
C ARG A 759 -4.21 -7.24 22.68
N HIS A 760 -5.41 -6.63 22.64
CA HIS A 760 -5.63 -5.32 22.03
C HIS A 760 -4.71 -4.19 22.55
N ILE A 761 -4.23 -4.26 23.80
CA ILE A 761 -3.24 -3.30 24.32
C ILE A 761 -1.87 -3.45 23.64
N GLN A 762 -1.43 -4.69 23.42
CA GLN A 762 -0.19 -4.97 22.66
C GLN A 762 -0.35 -4.51 21.21
N PHE A 763 -1.50 -4.76 20.60
CA PHE A 763 -1.83 -4.26 19.27
C PHE A 763 -1.83 -2.72 19.21
N THR A 764 -2.44 -2.05 20.19
CA THR A 764 -2.46 -0.59 20.30
C THR A 764 -1.05 -0.01 20.37
N ARG A 765 -0.18 -0.64 21.16
CA ARG A 765 1.24 -0.26 21.25
C ARG A 765 1.93 -0.38 19.89
N ASN A 766 1.83 -1.56 19.26
CA ASN A 766 2.44 -1.80 17.96
C ASN A 766 1.94 -0.81 16.89
N LEU A 767 0.62 -0.56 16.82
CA LEU A 767 0.06 0.43 15.89
C LEU A 767 0.58 1.85 16.18
N THR A 768 0.74 2.21 17.45
CA THR A 768 1.34 3.50 17.86
C THR A 768 2.79 3.61 17.36
N GLU A 769 3.60 2.56 17.54
CA GLU A 769 4.99 2.50 17.08
C GLU A 769 5.09 2.54 15.55
N LYS A 770 4.21 1.82 14.83
CA LYS A 770 4.13 1.85 13.37
C LYS A 770 3.75 3.25 12.85
N LEU A 771 2.75 3.89 13.45
CA LEU A 771 2.35 5.25 13.08
C LEU A 771 3.44 6.28 13.38
N LEU A 772 4.10 6.20 14.54
CA LEU A 772 5.20 7.10 14.87
C LEU A 772 6.36 6.93 13.89
N THR A 773 6.84 5.70 13.68
CA THR A 773 7.90 5.39 12.71
C THR A 773 7.59 6.00 11.34
N TYR A 774 6.36 5.81 10.84
CA TYR A 774 5.93 6.38 9.56
C TYR A 774 5.84 7.91 9.58
N ALA A 775 5.31 8.49 10.66
CA ALA A 775 5.09 9.92 10.79
C ALA A 775 6.41 10.71 10.87
N VAL A 776 7.41 10.20 11.61
CA VAL A 776 8.71 10.86 11.73
C VAL A 776 9.68 10.46 10.61
N GLY A 777 9.53 9.27 10.03
CA GLY A 777 10.42 8.77 8.97
C GLY A 777 11.82 8.44 9.49
N ARG A 778 11.91 7.84 10.68
CA ARG A 778 13.14 7.29 11.28
C ARG A 778 12.79 6.12 12.17
N GLU A 779 13.80 5.33 12.55
CA GLU A 779 13.64 4.31 13.57
C GLU A 779 13.37 4.97 14.93
N LEU A 780 12.54 4.30 15.74
CA LEU A 780 12.27 4.74 17.10
C LEU A 780 13.44 4.35 18.00
N ALA A 781 13.95 5.30 18.75
CA ALA A 781 15.04 5.10 19.69
C ALA A 781 14.48 4.74 21.07
N ALA A 782 15.35 4.20 21.94
CA ALA A 782 14.99 3.86 23.31
C ALA A 782 14.44 5.04 24.14
N LEU A 783 14.78 6.27 23.75
CA LEU A 783 14.30 7.52 24.34
C LEU A 783 12.87 7.89 23.91
N ASP A 784 12.34 7.36 22.80
CA ASP A 784 10.96 7.63 22.36
C ASP A 784 9.92 6.86 23.21
N ARG A 785 10.36 5.81 23.91
CA ARG A 785 9.49 4.87 24.63
C ARG A 785 8.55 5.49 25.67
N PRO A 786 9.00 6.43 26.53
CA PRO A 786 8.09 7.07 27.49
C PRO A 786 6.94 7.83 26.82
N HIS A 787 7.17 8.40 25.64
CA HIS A 787 6.13 9.07 24.86
C HIS A 787 5.14 8.07 24.26
N ILE A 788 5.63 6.94 23.74
CA ILE A 788 4.79 5.81 23.30
C ILE A 788 3.93 5.30 24.48
N ASP A 789 4.54 5.10 25.65
CA ASP A 789 3.82 4.64 26.86
C ASP A 789 2.74 5.65 27.27
N SER A 790 3.02 6.95 27.15
CA SER A 790 2.06 8.01 27.42
C SER A 790 0.88 7.99 26.45
N ILE A 791 1.15 7.86 25.15
CA ILE A 791 0.10 7.73 24.12
C ILE A 791 -0.75 6.49 24.38
N VAL A 792 -0.12 5.33 24.61
CA VAL A 792 -0.85 4.09 24.89
C VAL A 792 -1.70 4.20 26.16
N ARG A 793 -1.22 4.87 27.21
CA ARG A 793 -2.02 5.16 28.42
C ARG A 793 -3.21 6.07 28.11
N GLU A 794 -3.04 7.08 27.28
CA GLU A 794 -4.14 7.96 26.85
C GLU A 794 -5.18 7.19 26.04
N MET A 795 -4.74 6.31 25.14
CA MET A 795 -5.60 5.49 24.28
C MET A 795 -6.38 4.40 25.02
N LYS A 796 -6.04 4.13 26.30
CA LYS A 796 -6.81 3.22 27.16
C LYS A 796 -8.10 3.85 27.71
N LYS A 797 -8.24 5.18 27.63
CA LYS A 797 -9.45 5.87 28.09
C LYS A 797 -10.63 5.52 27.19
N ASP A 798 -11.83 5.51 27.77
CA ASP A 798 -13.06 5.29 27.02
C ASP A 798 -13.25 6.34 25.92
N ASN A 799 -13.91 5.96 24.82
CA ASN A 799 -14.20 6.80 23.65
C ASN A 799 -13.00 7.25 22.81
N LYS A 800 -11.82 6.64 22.98
CA LYS A 800 -10.65 6.89 22.12
C LYS A 800 -10.64 5.99 20.89
N GLY A 801 -10.38 6.57 19.73
CA GLY A 801 -10.31 5.85 18.46
C GLY A 801 -9.08 6.16 17.62
N LEU A 802 -9.09 5.72 16.36
CA LEU A 802 -7.93 5.88 15.47
C LEU A 802 -7.58 7.34 15.14
N SER A 803 -8.58 8.23 15.01
CA SER A 803 -8.30 9.65 14.81
C SER A 803 -7.64 10.28 16.04
N ASP A 804 -8.04 9.86 17.25
CA ASP A 804 -7.40 10.32 18.49
C ASP A 804 -5.96 9.81 18.60
N LEU A 805 -5.67 8.59 18.15
CA LEU A 805 -4.30 8.07 18.12
C LEU A 805 -3.42 8.91 17.18
N ILE A 806 -3.89 9.21 15.98
CA ILE A 806 -3.15 10.05 15.03
C ILE A 806 -2.91 11.44 15.62
N GLU A 807 -3.91 12.03 16.28
CA GLU A 807 -3.77 13.31 16.97
C GLU A 807 -2.73 13.23 18.10
N ALA A 808 -2.77 12.18 18.92
CA ALA A 808 -1.80 11.96 20.01
C ALA A 808 -0.36 11.77 19.49
N VAL A 809 -0.19 11.10 18.35
CA VAL A 809 1.10 10.98 17.65
C VAL A 809 1.62 12.36 17.25
N VAL A 810 0.78 13.18 16.59
CA VAL A 810 1.17 14.52 16.11
C VAL A 810 1.49 15.48 17.27
N LEU A 811 0.77 15.37 18.39
CA LEU A 811 1.00 16.19 19.58
C LEU A 811 2.17 15.70 20.45
N SER A 812 2.75 14.55 20.15
CA SER A 812 3.86 13.99 20.91
C SER A 812 5.16 14.75 20.70
N GLU A 813 6.00 14.77 21.73
CA GLU A 813 7.34 15.37 21.64
C GLU A 813 8.20 14.72 20.54
N VAL A 814 8.04 13.40 20.33
CA VAL A 814 8.70 12.64 19.26
C VAL A 814 8.39 13.21 17.88
N PHE A 815 7.14 13.63 17.66
CA PHE A 815 6.74 14.25 16.38
C PHE A 815 7.16 15.72 16.29
N LEU A 816 7.21 16.44 17.41
CA LEU A 816 7.53 17.86 17.47
C LEU A 816 9.03 18.18 17.49
N LYS A 817 9.90 17.16 17.60
CA LYS A 817 11.35 17.27 17.61
C LYS A 817 12.02 16.41 16.53
N ASN A 818 13.16 16.84 16.00
CA ASN A 818 14.01 16.06 15.08
C ASN A 818 15.28 15.58 15.76
#